data_AF-F9FPG1-F1
#
_entry.id   AF-F9FPG1-F1
#
_cell.length_a   1.000
_cell.length_b   1.000
_cell.length_c   1.000
_cell.angle_alpha   90.00
_cell.angle_beta   90.00
_cell.angle_gamma   90.00
#
_symmetry.space_group_name_H-M   'P 1'
#
loop_
_entity.id
_entity.type
_entity.pdbx_description
1 polymer ?
#
loop_
_entity_poly.entity_id
_entity_poly.type
_entity_poly.pdbx_seq_one_letter_code
_entity_poly.pdbx_strand_id
1 'polypeptide(L)'
;MAGVKRSLGTFLGHEDTLLRPNGHSRPKTVHYNHGIPRDNLDNSTPQSQSFKLSDVLQSQPPSRATSRANSRANSQSAAPSNTDQHDGLTRTPSPTFPPLTGQVPDFSPDASMILVGMRGAGKSTLAIMASSAMDRKVIDLEPAFQRSMGLSSAAYKSEHGSSECYKQQAKVLQSILQRHSTGCILVCSWMESRVQSLLREFAATNPVIHIVRDFDAIQSHLKIRDGTKVQSLLDVSNAIFRSCTNFEFFNVTEKVSKSSLSRESLTQRSPAPYLTLKHVERHFLKFLSLVYPAGTIPFTDSAFPLSRIPAEERNFTYATSIPLTDVLKDSVDVEEHVIGADVVQIVVHDLAEHAEQGTLTSEASAKLLANITKGVGIVRRSTILPIILHLFLPHTASDEVLRVYLDLVHHSVRLAPEMMTVDLRLEDVHISRILSIRKRTKMIGNCFITTDPPSWESPIWMSWYKKANNLGCHLARLIRPAVTIEDNFRIHYLKTSVAALQGPKIPLISYNSGPLGRNSQAFNRILTVVRPDSLERVNPRPPITPSITTVGATEALFSSFIYDQMKLYVFGANVSYSLSPAMHKAALKACGLPHTYEPVSCASLRGIKHLIEDPEFGGGSIGLPFKVEIITLTHSLSKHARAIGAVNTLIPIRSLNEDGTIPTGAAFFDSVNRSGPIKALYGENTDWIGIRACIRRGLSPANAVVSSTCGLVIGAGGMARATVYAMLQVGIKNIVICNRTPKNAEKMVLHFTQVLERKDHGLLSAGSEHSRFHVIESIEDAWPTEFRLPTVIVSCIPTHRIGNVPAPELTLPNEWLGSRTGGVAIELGYKTLYTPFLAQFRAESHRGWSLRGVKPTLKFSSRLYHNAVAKFTNIDKKGMPVSYDTGIMIGEPGESYICIEPDIEKAFRRAVVSQLGSDGAHQVITLPLRFDHRSLHFIHRNWNAITLDGSPDGLLEPGASNHPSLIGLLILLMFMMSAQSFRFLTAAQILRLYETNIIRARPTQMTYLESAVFSPQQHKNYGQEDPFQLASILAQKIILNHPYQDGNKRTALVAANMFLQLHGYQLRKALFISDEIDEQIKDAHVAVATRQWDAKQLASFYKSIATSL
;
A
#
# COMPACT_ATOMS: atom_id res chain seq x y z
N MET A 1 8.25 -43.03 -43.84
CA MET A 1 7.27 -43.99 -44.41
C MET A 1 6.08 -44.10 -43.44
N ALA A 2 4.93 -44.60 -43.91
CA ALA A 2 3.58 -44.66 -43.29
C ALA A 2 3.48 -44.79 -41.75
N GLY A 3 2.44 -44.29 -41.05
CA GLY A 3 1.23 -43.50 -41.42
C GLY A 3 0.54 -42.95 -40.13
N VAL A 4 -0.09 -41.76 -40.10
CA VAL A 4 -1.52 -41.49 -40.49
C VAL A 4 -2.50 -42.33 -39.62
N LYS A 5 -3.39 -41.81 -38.75
CA LYS A 5 -4.36 -40.69 -38.90
C LYS A 5 -4.98 -40.18 -37.58
N ARG A 6 -5.32 -38.88 -37.55
CA ARG A 6 -6.27 -38.08 -36.73
C ARG A 6 -7.28 -38.76 -35.76
N SER A 7 -7.55 -38.08 -34.64
CA SER A 7 -8.84 -37.39 -34.43
C SER A 7 -8.68 -36.09 -33.59
N LEU A 8 -9.50 -35.07 -33.87
CA LEU A 8 -9.80 -33.96 -32.96
C LEU A 8 -11.18 -34.23 -32.34
N GLY A 9 -11.41 -33.84 -31.09
CA GLY A 9 -12.74 -33.87 -30.50
C GLY A 9 -12.81 -33.37 -29.07
N THR A 10 -13.47 -32.21 -28.88
CA THR A 10 -14.19 -31.79 -27.66
C THR A 10 -13.52 -31.95 -26.29
N PHE A 11 -13.00 -30.83 -25.77
CA PHE A 11 -13.06 -30.50 -24.34
C PHE A 11 -13.64 -29.09 -24.19
N LEU A 12 -14.96 -29.03 -23.98
CA LEU A 12 -15.70 -27.84 -23.55
C LEU A 12 -16.22 -28.13 -22.14
N GLY A 13 -15.73 -27.39 -21.15
CA GLY A 13 -16.25 -27.40 -19.78
C GLY A 13 -16.80 -26.02 -19.45
N HIS A 14 -18.12 -25.89 -19.39
CA HIS A 14 -18.81 -24.73 -18.82
C HIS A 14 -19.10 -24.99 -17.34
N GLU A 15 -18.92 -23.98 -16.50
CA GLU A 15 -19.45 -23.94 -15.13
C GLU A 15 -20.53 -22.86 -14.99
N ASP A 16 -21.41 -23.08 -14.00
CA ASP A 16 -22.57 -22.28 -13.58
C ASP A 16 -23.76 -22.17 -14.57
N THR A 17 -25.01 -22.52 -14.22
CA THR A 17 -25.67 -22.40 -12.90
C THR A 17 -26.82 -23.41 -12.67
N LEU A 18 -26.92 -23.96 -11.45
CA LEU A 18 -28.12 -24.38 -10.68
C LEU A 18 -29.38 -24.97 -11.37
N LEU A 19 -29.85 -26.16 -10.89
CA LEU A 19 -31.20 -26.34 -10.31
C LEU A 19 -31.44 -27.74 -9.65
N ARG A 20 -32.46 -27.78 -8.78
CA ARG A 20 -32.91 -28.86 -7.87
C ARG A 20 -33.16 -30.24 -8.52
N PRO A 21 -33.10 -31.34 -7.74
CA PRO A 21 -33.90 -32.54 -7.99
C PRO A 21 -34.93 -32.80 -6.87
N ASN A 22 -36.20 -32.96 -7.25
CA ASN A 22 -37.22 -33.63 -6.46
C ASN A 22 -38.24 -34.21 -7.45
N GLY A 23 -38.53 -35.52 -7.44
CA GLY A 23 -39.57 -36.09 -8.31
C GLY A 23 -39.31 -37.47 -8.93
N HIS A 24 -39.39 -38.50 -8.10
CA HIS A 24 -39.99 -39.82 -8.37
C HIS A 24 -39.75 -40.58 -9.70
N SER A 25 -39.15 -41.76 -9.55
CA SER A 25 -39.57 -42.98 -10.28
C SER A 25 -39.65 -44.20 -9.33
N ARG A 26 -40.88 -44.57 -8.99
CA ARG A 26 -41.37 -45.89 -8.51
C ARG A 26 -42.45 -46.34 -9.52
N PRO A 27 -42.96 -47.59 -9.54
CA PRO A 27 -42.76 -48.71 -8.60
C PRO A 27 -42.49 -50.09 -9.25
N LYS A 28 -42.23 -51.11 -8.41
CA LYS A 28 -42.84 -52.48 -8.47
C LYS A 28 -42.41 -53.28 -7.22
N THR A 29 -43.32 -53.56 -6.27
CA THR A 29 -43.98 -54.88 -5.99
C THR A 29 -43.06 -55.91 -5.29
N VAL A 30 -43.42 -56.66 -4.22
CA VAL A 30 -44.72 -56.84 -3.50
C VAL A 30 -44.54 -57.62 -2.14
N HIS A 31 -45.63 -57.76 -1.35
CA HIS A 31 -45.89 -58.67 -0.19
C HIS A 31 -45.62 -58.25 1.30
N TYR A 32 -46.71 -57.78 1.94
CA TYR A 32 -47.39 -58.33 3.14
C TYR A 32 -46.64 -59.23 4.16
N ASN A 33 -46.81 -58.95 5.48
CA ASN A 33 -47.82 -59.67 6.29
C ASN A 33 -48.22 -58.98 7.64
N HIS A 34 -49.23 -59.53 8.33
CA HIS A 34 -50.04 -58.88 9.39
C HIS A 34 -49.54 -59.03 10.85
N GLY A 35 -50.05 -58.14 11.72
CA GLY A 35 -49.79 -58.05 13.17
C GLY A 35 -50.56 -59.03 14.11
N ILE A 36 -50.70 -58.57 15.37
CA ILE A 36 -51.48 -59.06 16.55
C ILE A 36 -50.85 -60.22 17.43
N PRO A 37 -51.19 -60.34 18.76
CA PRO A 37 -50.16 -60.20 19.82
C PRO A 37 -50.31 -61.18 21.04
N ARG A 38 -49.78 -60.76 22.22
CA ARG A 38 -50.26 -60.92 23.63
C ARG A 38 -49.50 -61.84 24.62
N ASP A 39 -49.57 -61.39 25.89
CA ASP A 39 -49.47 -62.09 27.20
C ASP A 39 -48.10 -62.69 27.64
N ASN A 40 -47.73 -62.77 28.93
CA ASN A 40 -48.03 -62.00 30.17
C ASN A 40 -47.06 -62.42 31.31
N LEU A 41 -47.11 -61.71 32.46
CA LEU A 41 -46.77 -62.09 33.87
C LEU A 41 -45.63 -61.32 34.59
N ASP A 42 -46.07 -60.50 35.56
CA ASP A 42 -45.63 -60.36 36.98
C ASP A 42 -44.12 -60.20 37.33
N ASN A 43 -43.71 -59.27 38.21
CA ASN A 43 -44.23 -59.13 39.58
C ASN A 43 -43.84 -57.82 40.33
N SER A 44 -44.70 -57.42 41.28
CA SER A 44 -44.45 -56.67 42.54
C SER A 44 -43.53 -55.43 42.65
N THR A 45 -44.18 -54.27 42.85
CA THR A 45 -43.87 -53.10 43.73
C THR A 45 -43.22 -53.44 45.09
N PRO A 46 -42.67 -52.49 45.91
CA PRO A 46 -43.07 -51.05 46.09
C PRO A 46 -41.86 -50.07 46.22
N GLN A 47 -41.93 -48.74 46.48
CA GLN A 47 -42.94 -47.66 46.58
C GLN A 47 -42.20 -46.28 46.42
N SER A 48 -42.74 -45.05 46.46
CA SER A 48 -44.10 -44.46 46.57
C SER A 48 -44.15 -43.10 45.81
N GLN A 49 -44.82 -42.06 46.34
CA GLN A 49 -44.84 -40.66 45.89
C GLN A 49 -45.03 -39.72 47.11
N SER A 50 -44.76 -38.42 46.88
CA SER A 50 -45.59 -37.26 47.33
C SER A 50 -45.14 -36.38 48.52
N PHE A 51 -45.40 -35.07 48.30
CA PHE A 51 -45.62 -33.93 49.22
C PHE A 51 -44.65 -33.55 50.37
N LYS A 52 -44.43 -32.22 50.45
CA LYS A 52 -44.23 -31.34 51.62
C LYS A 52 -43.96 -32.01 52.98
N LEU A 53 -42.98 -31.49 53.73
CA LEU A 53 -43.22 -30.36 54.64
C LEU A 53 -41.91 -29.69 55.10
N SER A 54 -42.03 -28.48 55.64
CA SER A 54 -41.06 -27.86 56.55
C SER A 54 -41.00 -28.62 57.88
N ASP A 55 -40.02 -28.28 58.73
CA ASP A 55 -40.18 -28.00 60.19
C ASP A 55 -38.86 -28.27 60.94
N VAL A 56 -38.52 -27.67 62.08
CA VAL A 56 -38.96 -26.47 62.85
C VAL A 56 -37.80 -26.13 63.83
N LEU A 57 -37.99 -25.14 64.72
CA LEU A 57 -37.15 -24.71 65.85
C LEU A 57 -36.16 -23.55 65.52
N GLN A 58 -36.18 -22.41 66.21
CA GLN A 58 -37.10 -21.96 67.26
C GLN A 58 -37.00 -20.42 67.49
N SER A 59 -37.96 -19.89 68.26
CA SER A 59 -38.06 -18.54 68.84
C SER A 59 -38.76 -17.43 68.01
N GLN A 60 -39.48 -16.58 68.75
CA GLN A 60 -40.61 -15.74 68.31
C GLN A 60 -40.31 -14.21 68.45
N PRO A 61 -41.17 -13.32 67.92
CA PRO A 61 -40.95 -11.86 67.88
C PRO A 61 -41.49 -11.14 69.15
N PRO A 62 -41.46 -9.80 69.23
CA PRO A 62 -42.54 -8.93 68.69
C PRO A 62 -41.93 -7.66 68.01
N SER A 63 -42.61 -6.58 67.58
CA SER A 63 -44.01 -6.07 67.57
C SER A 63 -44.10 -5.07 66.40
N ARG A 64 -45.17 -4.94 65.60
CA ARG A 64 -46.55 -4.45 65.88
C ARG A 64 -46.65 -2.91 66.02
N ALA A 65 -47.68 -2.35 65.37
CA ALA A 65 -48.20 -0.96 65.48
C ALA A 65 -47.35 0.13 64.77
N THR A 66 -47.86 1.24 64.19
CA THR A 66 -49.20 1.82 63.87
C THR A 66 -48.94 3.09 63.00
N SER A 67 -49.83 3.76 62.25
CA SER A 67 -51.27 3.62 61.92
C SER A 67 -51.67 4.71 60.89
N ARG A 68 -52.72 4.46 60.08
CA ARG A 68 -53.74 5.42 59.56
C ARG A 68 -53.23 6.64 58.72
N ALA A 69 -53.85 6.96 57.58
CA ALA A 69 -55.29 7.18 57.45
C ALA A 69 -55.87 6.96 56.03
N ASN A 70 -57.13 6.50 56.02
CA ASN A 70 -58.31 6.89 55.19
C ASN A 70 -58.10 7.84 53.99
N SER A 71 -58.86 7.75 52.88
CA SER A 71 -60.19 7.13 52.67
C SER A 71 -60.58 6.88 51.20
N ARG A 72 -61.49 5.91 51.00
CA ARG A 72 -62.70 5.86 50.12
C ARG A 72 -62.94 7.02 49.11
N ALA A 73 -63.65 6.83 47.99
CA ALA A 73 -64.12 5.65 47.21
C ALA A 73 -64.92 6.17 45.98
N ASN A 74 -65.15 5.31 44.96
CA ASN A 74 -66.12 5.47 43.86
C ASN A 74 -65.90 6.66 42.89
N SER A 75 -66.48 6.74 41.68
CA SER A 75 -66.77 5.76 40.61
C SER A 75 -67.31 6.55 39.38
N GLN A 76 -67.42 5.92 38.20
CA GLN A 76 -68.20 6.34 37.01
C GLN A 76 -67.60 7.37 36.00
N SER A 77 -67.50 6.87 34.76
CA SER A 77 -67.73 7.45 33.41
C SER A 77 -67.84 8.96 33.10
N ALA A 78 -67.13 9.31 32.01
CA ALA A 78 -67.52 10.18 30.87
C ALA A 78 -67.31 11.73 30.91
N ALA A 79 -66.38 12.16 30.04
CA ALA A 79 -66.06 13.43 29.33
C ALA A 79 -67.10 14.60 29.24
N PRO A 80 -66.74 15.82 28.74
CA PRO A 80 -65.47 16.34 28.16
C PRO A 80 -64.92 17.62 28.87
N SER A 81 -63.77 18.24 28.55
CA SER A 81 -63.58 19.15 27.40
C SER A 81 -62.21 19.91 27.42
N ASN A 82 -61.81 20.41 26.25
CA ASN A 82 -60.66 21.25 25.85
C ASN A 82 -59.80 22.00 26.90
N THR A 83 -58.47 21.91 26.77
CA THR A 83 -57.62 23.03 26.24
C THR A 83 -56.21 22.55 25.85
N ASP A 84 -55.42 23.43 25.24
CA ASP A 84 -54.36 23.16 24.24
C ASP A 84 -52.94 22.76 24.71
N GLN A 85 -52.18 22.18 23.75
CA GLN A 85 -50.70 22.25 23.57
C GLN A 85 -49.73 21.68 24.62
N HIS A 86 -49.16 20.49 24.35
CA HIS A 86 -47.82 20.36 23.70
C HIS A 86 -47.38 18.88 23.67
N ASP A 87 -47.26 18.30 22.47
CA ASP A 87 -46.97 16.86 22.32
C ASP A 87 -45.49 16.56 22.08
N GLY A 88 -44.95 15.59 22.82
CA GLY A 88 -43.54 15.18 22.77
C GLY A 88 -43.31 13.98 21.86
N LEU A 89 -42.40 14.11 20.89
CA LEU A 89 -42.10 13.05 19.90
C LEU A 89 -41.57 11.76 20.55
N THR A 90 -42.38 10.71 20.52
CA THR A 90 -42.02 9.37 21.00
C THR A 90 -41.13 8.61 20.01
N ARG A 91 -40.14 7.87 20.56
CA ARG A 91 -39.24 7.01 19.76
C ARG A 91 -40.01 5.80 19.22
N THR A 92 -39.94 5.55 17.92
CA THR A 92 -40.45 4.31 17.31
C THR A 92 -39.46 3.16 17.48
N PRO A 93 -39.89 1.95 17.85
CA PRO A 93 -39.01 0.80 18.01
C PRO A 93 -38.48 0.28 16.65
N SER A 94 -37.27 -0.26 16.66
CA SER A 94 -36.69 -0.93 15.49
C SER A 94 -37.39 -2.27 15.19
N PRO A 95 -37.48 -2.72 13.93
CA PRO A 95 -38.21 -3.92 13.56
C PRO A 95 -37.60 -5.20 14.14
N THR A 96 -38.47 -6.14 14.48
CA THR A 96 -38.14 -7.53 14.85
C THR A 96 -37.69 -8.33 13.62
N PHE A 97 -36.65 -9.15 13.79
CA PHE A 97 -36.13 -10.03 12.74
C PHE A 97 -36.78 -11.44 12.79
N PRO A 98 -36.97 -12.11 11.63
CA PRO A 98 -37.21 -13.55 11.56
C PRO A 98 -36.00 -14.37 12.09
N PRO A 99 -36.18 -15.69 12.34
CA PRO A 99 -35.41 -16.41 13.36
C PRO A 99 -34.00 -16.87 12.97
N LEU A 100 -33.31 -17.37 13.99
CA LEU A 100 -31.95 -17.95 13.98
C LEU A 100 -31.80 -19.17 13.06
N THR A 101 -31.64 -18.95 11.74
CA THR A 101 -30.84 -19.79 10.82
C THR A 101 -30.84 -19.15 9.42
N GLY A 102 -29.69 -19.15 8.74
CA GLY A 102 -29.61 -18.81 7.31
C GLY A 102 -28.99 -17.45 6.99
N GLN A 103 -28.34 -17.38 5.83
CA GLN A 103 -27.62 -16.21 5.34
C GLN A 103 -28.58 -15.06 5.02
N VAL A 104 -28.15 -13.81 5.27
CA VAL A 104 -28.86 -12.63 4.76
C VAL A 104 -28.77 -12.65 3.23
N PRO A 105 -29.89 -12.53 2.48
CA PRO A 105 -29.85 -12.46 1.03
C PRO A 105 -28.97 -11.29 0.57
N ASP A 106 -28.10 -11.57 -0.39
CA ASP A 106 -27.35 -10.54 -1.09
C ASP A 106 -28.26 -9.70 -1.98
N PHE A 107 -27.85 -8.46 -2.26
CA PHE A 107 -28.54 -7.64 -3.26
C PHE A 107 -28.37 -8.28 -4.65
N SER A 108 -29.41 -8.17 -5.49
CA SER A 108 -29.30 -8.62 -6.89
C SER A 108 -28.15 -7.89 -7.61
N PRO A 109 -27.39 -8.55 -8.51
CA PRO A 109 -26.34 -7.90 -9.30
C PRO A 109 -26.81 -6.69 -10.12
N ASP A 110 -28.10 -6.57 -10.41
CA ASP A 110 -28.71 -5.43 -11.11
C ASP A 110 -29.42 -4.41 -10.18
N ALA A 111 -29.55 -4.69 -8.88
CA ALA A 111 -30.26 -3.87 -7.91
C ALA A 111 -29.75 -2.42 -7.90
N SER A 112 -30.64 -1.43 -8.03
CA SER A 112 -30.28 -0.02 -8.09
C SER A 112 -29.71 0.47 -6.76
N MET A 113 -28.75 1.39 -6.80
CA MET A 113 -28.28 2.10 -5.60
C MET A 113 -28.83 3.53 -5.54
N ILE A 114 -28.97 4.07 -4.34
CA ILE A 114 -29.21 5.49 -4.12
C ILE A 114 -28.12 6.10 -3.23
N LEU A 115 -27.54 7.21 -3.69
CA LEU A 115 -26.55 8.00 -2.96
C LEU A 115 -27.25 9.18 -2.29
N VAL A 116 -27.20 9.23 -0.96
CA VAL A 116 -27.81 10.28 -0.13
C VAL A 116 -26.73 11.06 0.64
N GLY A 117 -27.09 12.18 1.27
CA GLY A 117 -26.17 13.02 2.05
C GLY A 117 -26.27 14.50 1.67
N MET A 118 -25.43 15.33 2.29
CA MET A 118 -25.45 16.79 2.09
C MET A 118 -25.03 17.23 0.68
N ARG A 119 -25.44 18.44 0.26
CA ARG A 119 -24.92 19.09 -0.95
C ARG A 119 -23.43 19.41 -0.74
N GLY A 120 -22.59 19.11 -1.74
CA GLY A 120 -21.12 19.21 -1.63
C GLY A 120 -20.39 17.94 -1.19
N ALA A 121 -21.10 16.93 -0.69
CA ALA A 121 -20.50 15.64 -0.29
C ALA A 121 -19.86 14.84 -1.45
N GLY A 122 -20.09 15.23 -2.72
CA GLY A 122 -19.48 14.61 -3.91
C GLY A 122 -20.33 13.53 -4.60
N LYS A 123 -21.59 13.35 -4.18
CA LYS A 123 -22.52 12.31 -4.67
C LYS A 123 -22.58 12.18 -6.19
N SER A 124 -22.77 13.28 -6.93
CA SER A 124 -22.89 13.24 -8.39
C SER A 124 -21.59 12.79 -9.08
N THR A 125 -20.42 13.13 -8.52
CA THR A 125 -19.11 12.64 -9.00
C THR A 125 -18.96 11.14 -8.78
N LEU A 126 -19.33 10.65 -7.59
CA LEU A 126 -19.31 9.22 -7.26
C LEU A 126 -20.31 8.43 -8.13
N ALA A 127 -21.49 9.00 -8.41
CA ALA A 127 -22.49 8.40 -9.30
C ALA A 127 -21.97 8.24 -10.73
N ILE A 128 -21.26 9.23 -11.27
CA ILE A 128 -20.61 9.14 -12.60
C ILE A 128 -19.52 8.06 -12.62
N MET A 129 -18.70 7.97 -11.56
CA MET A 129 -17.66 6.94 -11.43
C MET A 129 -18.26 5.52 -11.40
N ALA A 130 -19.31 5.30 -10.60
CA ALA A 130 -20.00 4.01 -10.55
C ALA A 130 -20.78 3.71 -11.84
N SER A 131 -21.41 4.71 -12.47
CA SER A 131 -22.09 4.58 -13.76
C SER A 131 -21.15 4.09 -14.86
N SER A 132 -19.98 4.71 -14.99
CA SER A 132 -18.95 4.30 -15.96
C SER A 132 -18.34 2.93 -15.68
N ALA A 133 -18.42 2.43 -14.44
CA ALA A 133 -17.84 1.15 -14.06
C ALA A 133 -18.84 -0.02 -14.12
N MET A 134 -20.12 0.25 -13.86
CA MET A 134 -21.20 -0.76 -13.77
C MET A 134 -22.13 -0.76 -14.99
N ASP A 135 -21.92 0.13 -15.96
CA ASP A 135 -22.79 0.40 -17.12
C ASP A 135 -24.26 0.68 -16.72
N ARG A 136 -24.44 1.63 -15.80
CA ARG A 136 -25.74 1.97 -15.21
C ARG A 136 -26.13 3.42 -15.42
N LYS A 137 -27.42 3.67 -15.59
CA LYS A 137 -27.96 5.03 -15.81
C LYS A 137 -27.99 5.84 -14.50
N VAL A 138 -27.41 7.04 -14.52
CA VAL A 138 -27.55 8.00 -13.41
C VAL A 138 -28.89 8.74 -13.52
N ILE A 139 -29.62 8.84 -12.41
CA ILE A 139 -30.82 9.67 -12.28
C ILE A 139 -30.62 10.59 -11.07
N ASP A 140 -30.33 11.86 -11.33
CA ASP A 140 -30.35 12.89 -10.29
C ASP A 140 -31.80 13.33 -10.04
N LEU A 141 -32.23 13.31 -8.78
CA LEU A 141 -33.61 13.60 -8.40
C LEU A 141 -33.96 15.08 -8.54
N GLU A 142 -33.00 16.00 -8.48
CA GLU A 142 -33.28 17.44 -8.58
C GLU A 142 -33.68 17.83 -10.02
N PRO A 143 -32.94 17.44 -11.08
CA PRO A 143 -33.42 17.56 -12.46
C PRO A 143 -34.66 16.70 -12.78
N ALA A 144 -34.93 15.63 -12.03
CA ALA A 144 -36.15 14.83 -12.21
C ALA A 144 -37.38 15.56 -11.64
N PHE A 145 -37.25 16.18 -10.45
CA PHE A 145 -38.26 17.06 -9.87
C PHE A 145 -38.55 18.23 -10.80
N GLN A 146 -37.52 18.93 -11.30
CA GLN A 146 -37.71 20.05 -12.21
C GLN A 146 -38.44 19.66 -13.51
N ARG A 147 -38.17 18.49 -14.08
CA ARG A 147 -38.92 17.99 -15.24
C ARG A 147 -40.36 17.59 -14.93
N SER A 148 -40.66 17.22 -13.69
CA SER A 148 -42.02 16.84 -13.26
C SER A 148 -42.88 18.04 -12.85
N MET A 149 -42.26 19.13 -12.36
CA MET A 149 -42.94 20.27 -11.75
C MET A 149 -42.71 21.60 -12.48
N GLY A 150 -41.91 21.62 -13.55
CA GLY A 150 -41.47 22.82 -14.27
C GLY A 150 -40.40 23.65 -13.56
N LEU A 151 -40.41 23.65 -12.22
CA LEU A 151 -39.54 24.46 -11.35
C LEU A 151 -38.56 23.60 -10.55
N SER A 152 -37.37 24.14 -10.24
CA SER A 152 -36.44 23.52 -9.28
C SER A 152 -37.09 23.42 -7.88
N SER A 153 -36.67 22.49 -7.03
CA SER A 153 -37.27 22.33 -5.70
C SER A 153 -37.11 23.57 -4.83
N ALA A 154 -36.02 24.32 -5.01
CA ALA A 154 -35.80 25.60 -4.34
C ALA A 154 -36.81 26.68 -4.79
N ALA A 155 -37.04 26.82 -6.10
CA ALA A 155 -38.00 27.77 -6.65
C ALA A 155 -39.45 27.38 -6.29
N TYR A 156 -39.79 26.09 -6.42
CA TYR A 156 -41.09 25.55 -6.04
C TYR A 156 -41.37 25.76 -4.54
N LYS A 157 -40.35 25.64 -3.69
CA LYS A 157 -40.44 25.91 -2.24
C LYS A 157 -40.67 27.38 -1.91
N SER A 158 -40.11 28.32 -2.69
CA SER A 158 -40.40 29.75 -2.53
C SER A 158 -41.80 30.15 -3.04
N GLU A 159 -42.33 29.47 -4.06
CA GLU A 159 -43.62 29.80 -4.68
C GLU A 159 -44.82 29.16 -3.96
N HIS A 160 -44.75 27.85 -3.68
CA HIS A 160 -45.86 27.08 -3.09
C HIS A 160 -45.62 26.68 -1.62
N GLY A 161 -44.54 27.16 -1.02
CA GLY A 161 -44.17 26.91 0.37
C GLY A 161 -43.55 25.52 0.63
N SER A 162 -42.94 25.39 1.81
CA SER A 162 -42.18 24.21 2.22
C SER A 162 -43.01 22.93 2.25
N SER A 163 -44.23 22.98 2.81
CA SER A 163 -45.07 21.79 3.03
C SER A 163 -45.45 21.11 1.71
N GLU A 164 -45.86 21.88 0.70
CA GLU A 164 -46.23 21.29 -0.59
C GLU A 164 -45.02 20.80 -1.37
N CYS A 165 -43.90 21.55 -1.35
CA CYS A 165 -42.64 21.09 -1.92
C CYS A 165 -42.22 19.70 -1.39
N TYR A 166 -42.30 19.50 -0.06
CA TYR A 166 -41.93 18.23 0.58
C TYR A 166 -42.88 17.07 0.19
N LYS A 167 -44.18 17.32 0.06
CA LYS A 167 -45.13 16.31 -0.46
C LYS A 167 -44.79 15.91 -1.90
N GLN A 168 -44.45 16.87 -2.75
CA GLN A 168 -44.14 16.61 -4.15
C GLN A 168 -42.77 15.92 -4.32
N GLN A 169 -41.76 16.28 -3.52
CA GLN A 169 -40.47 15.55 -3.45
C GLN A 169 -40.69 14.07 -3.08
N ALA A 170 -41.53 13.80 -2.08
CA ALA A 170 -41.86 12.44 -1.69
C ALA A 170 -42.58 11.65 -2.80
N LYS A 171 -43.55 12.26 -3.52
CA LYS A 171 -44.22 11.64 -4.67
C LYS A 171 -43.25 11.31 -5.81
N VAL A 172 -42.36 12.26 -6.16
CA VAL A 172 -41.33 12.08 -7.19
C VAL A 172 -40.38 10.95 -6.81
N LEU A 173 -39.90 10.93 -5.56
CA LEU A 173 -39.05 9.84 -5.07
C LEU A 173 -39.77 8.48 -5.14
N GLN A 174 -41.01 8.38 -4.64
CA GLN A 174 -41.78 7.14 -4.65
C GLN A 174 -41.96 6.59 -6.08
N SER A 175 -42.33 7.45 -7.02
CA SER A 175 -42.47 7.10 -8.45
C SER A 175 -41.15 6.58 -9.06
N ILE A 176 -40.02 7.22 -8.72
CA ILE A 176 -38.70 6.84 -9.22
C ILE A 176 -38.22 5.52 -8.60
N LEU A 177 -38.38 5.31 -7.29
CA LEU A 177 -38.01 4.06 -6.61
C LEU A 177 -38.80 2.86 -7.15
N GLN A 178 -40.09 3.05 -7.48
CA GLN A 178 -40.94 2.00 -8.06
C GLN A 178 -40.56 1.66 -9.51
N ARG A 179 -40.18 2.67 -10.32
CA ARG A 179 -39.85 2.48 -11.75
C ARG A 179 -38.39 2.07 -12.02
N HIS A 180 -37.48 2.36 -11.08
CA HIS A 180 -36.04 2.22 -11.25
C HIS A 180 -35.38 1.43 -10.11
N SER A 181 -36.05 0.37 -9.65
CA SER A 181 -35.52 -0.56 -8.65
C SER A 181 -34.29 -1.36 -9.12
N THR A 182 -34.06 -1.46 -10.44
CA THR A 182 -32.86 -2.09 -11.03
C THR A 182 -32.21 -1.22 -12.12
N GLY A 183 -30.95 -1.51 -12.45
CA GLY A 183 -30.18 -0.91 -13.54
C GLY A 183 -29.74 0.55 -13.36
N CYS A 184 -30.05 1.19 -12.24
CA CYS A 184 -29.89 2.64 -12.05
C CYS A 184 -29.00 3.02 -10.86
N ILE A 185 -28.54 4.27 -10.89
CA ILE A 185 -27.84 4.95 -9.79
C ILE A 185 -28.58 6.26 -9.51
N LEU A 186 -29.23 6.34 -8.36
CA LEU A 186 -30.07 7.48 -7.97
C LEU A 186 -29.27 8.45 -7.09
N VAL A 187 -29.46 9.76 -7.24
CA VAL A 187 -28.80 10.78 -6.40
C VAL A 187 -29.85 11.64 -5.70
N CYS A 188 -29.83 11.63 -4.36
CA CYS A 188 -30.79 12.35 -3.51
C CYS A 188 -30.08 13.30 -2.53
N SER A 189 -30.64 14.47 -2.29
CA SER A 189 -30.18 15.42 -1.25
C SER A 189 -31.29 15.83 -0.28
N TRP A 190 -32.45 15.17 -0.34
CA TRP A 190 -33.65 15.48 0.44
C TRP A 190 -33.62 14.73 1.78
N MET A 191 -34.15 15.35 2.84
CA MET A 191 -34.06 14.91 4.25
C MET A 191 -35.41 14.79 4.95
N GLU A 192 -36.51 15.03 4.24
CA GLU A 192 -37.87 15.18 4.75
C GLU A 192 -38.44 13.85 5.30
N SER A 193 -39.33 13.91 6.28
CA SER A 193 -39.79 12.70 7.01
C SER A 193 -40.36 11.59 6.12
N ARG A 194 -41.21 11.93 5.14
CA ARG A 194 -41.74 10.93 4.18
C ARG A 194 -40.65 10.39 3.25
N VAL A 195 -39.65 11.20 2.89
CA VAL A 195 -38.46 10.75 2.14
C VAL A 195 -37.64 9.76 2.98
N GLN A 196 -37.41 10.03 4.26
CA GLN A 196 -36.73 9.10 5.17
C GLN A 196 -37.42 7.73 5.23
N SER A 197 -38.75 7.70 5.32
CA SER A 197 -39.51 6.45 5.32
C SER A 197 -39.37 5.67 4.01
N LEU A 198 -39.44 6.35 2.85
CA LEU A 198 -39.23 5.73 1.53
C LEU A 198 -37.80 5.18 1.36
N LEU A 199 -36.79 5.91 1.84
CA LEU A 199 -35.40 5.45 1.84
C LEU A 199 -35.21 4.22 2.74
N ARG A 200 -35.83 4.19 3.92
CA ARG A 200 -35.78 3.06 4.85
C ARG A 200 -36.46 1.81 4.28
N GLU A 201 -37.59 1.98 3.59
CA GLU A 201 -38.30 0.91 2.87
C GLU A 201 -37.43 0.34 1.74
N PHE A 202 -36.83 1.21 0.93
CA PHE A 202 -35.92 0.81 -0.15
C PHE A 202 -34.62 0.14 0.38
N ALA A 203 -34.13 0.55 1.54
CA ALA A 203 -32.95 -0.03 2.19
C ALA A 203 -33.12 -1.50 2.64
N ALA A 204 -34.35 -2.04 2.66
CA ALA A 204 -34.59 -3.45 2.89
C ALA A 204 -34.15 -4.33 1.69
N THR A 205 -34.27 -3.82 0.47
CA THR A 205 -34.07 -4.57 -0.79
C THR A 205 -32.92 -4.06 -1.65
N ASN A 206 -32.45 -2.83 -1.43
CA ASN A 206 -31.48 -2.14 -2.29
C ASN A 206 -30.40 -1.38 -1.48
N PRO A 207 -29.21 -1.10 -2.04
CA PRO A 207 -28.20 -0.27 -1.38
C PRO A 207 -28.62 1.21 -1.29
N VAL A 208 -28.64 1.74 -0.06
CA VAL A 208 -28.91 3.15 0.28
C VAL A 208 -27.69 3.68 1.03
N ILE A 209 -26.85 4.42 0.32
CA ILE A 209 -25.50 4.78 0.77
C ILE A 209 -25.46 6.24 1.18
N HIS A 210 -25.19 6.50 2.45
CA HIS A 210 -24.94 7.83 2.98
C HIS A 210 -23.51 8.29 2.64
N ILE A 211 -23.36 9.39 1.89
CA ILE A 211 -22.06 9.97 1.54
C ILE A 211 -21.71 11.08 2.53
N VAL A 212 -20.72 10.80 3.39
CA VAL A 212 -20.15 11.73 4.37
C VAL A 212 -18.87 12.36 3.81
N ARG A 213 -18.53 13.58 4.22
CA ARG A 213 -17.31 14.28 3.81
C ARG A 213 -16.82 15.22 4.92
N ASP A 214 -15.54 15.58 4.90
CA ASP A 214 -14.94 16.52 5.86
C ASP A 214 -15.71 17.85 5.97
N PHE A 215 -15.82 18.35 7.20
CA PHE A 215 -16.36 19.65 7.56
C PHE A 215 -15.83 20.78 6.65
N ASP A 216 -14.50 20.92 6.54
CA ASP A 216 -13.82 21.96 5.76
C ASP A 216 -14.32 22.01 4.31
N ALA A 217 -14.53 20.83 3.70
CA ALA A 217 -14.92 20.71 2.30
C ALA A 217 -16.40 21.03 2.09
N ILE A 218 -17.26 20.66 3.04
CA ILE A 218 -18.69 20.99 3.00
C ILE A 218 -18.88 22.49 3.26
N GLN A 219 -18.20 23.07 4.26
CA GLN A 219 -18.22 24.52 4.53
C GLN A 219 -17.79 25.32 3.30
N SER A 220 -16.66 24.93 2.69
CA SER A 220 -16.14 25.58 1.46
C SER A 220 -17.11 25.49 0.29
N HIS A 221 -17.81 24.36 0.14
CA HIS A 221 -18.79 24.18 -0.95
C HIS A 221 -20.09 24.96 -0.72
N LEU A 222 -20.59 25.01 0.52
CA LEU A 222 -21.81 25.75 0.88
C LEU A 222 -21.58 27.26 1.01
N LYS A 223 -20.32 27.71 1.08
CA LYS A 223 -19.91 29.13 1.24
C LYS A 223 -20.43 29.79 2.52
N ILE A 224 -20.73 29.00 3.56
CA ILE A 224 -21.22 29.48 4.85
C ILE A 224 -20.03 29.87 5.75
N ARG A 225 -19.96 31.13 6.17
CA ARG A 225 -18.86 31.64 7.02
C ARG A 225 -18.94 31.15 8.48
N ASP A 226 -20.13 30.90 8.98
CA ASP A 226 -20.36 30.44 10.36
C ASP A 226 -20.16 28.92 10.48
N GLY A 227 -19.03 28.53 11.08
CA GLY A 227 -18.69 27.12 11.25
C GLY A 227 -19.61 26.37 12.23
N THR A 228 -20.16 27.05 13.24
CA THR A 228 -21.00 26.41 14.27
C THR A 228 -22.33 25.93 13.68
N LYS A 229 -22.94 26.75 12.83
CA LYS A 229 -24.15 26.38 12.07
C LYS A 229 -23.89 25.23 11.11
N VAL A 230 -22.74 25.21 10.44
CA VAL A 230 -22.37 24.09 9.55
C VAL A 230 -22.18 22.79 10.33
N GLN A 231 -21.56 22.84 11.51
CA GLN A 231 -21.35 21.66 12.35
C GLN A 231 -22.70 21.11 12.85
N SER A 232 -23.56 21.96 13.42
CA SER A 232 -24.91 21.55 13.86
C SER A 232 -25.76 20.97 12.72
N LEU A 233 -25.71 21.56 11.51
CA LEU A 233 -26.38 21.00 10.33
C LEU A 233 -25.81 19.65 9.90
N LEU A 234 -24.49 19.44 10.04
CA LEU A 234 -23.86 18.16 9.76
C LEU A 234 -24.27 17.10 10.78
N ASP A 235 -24.27 17.41 12.07
CA ASP A 235 -24.64 16.44 13.11
C ASP A 235 -26.11 16.00 12.98
N VAL A 236 -27.02 16.96 12.74
CA VAL A 236 -28.44 16.68 12.48
C VAL A 236 -28.64 15.87 11.18
N SER A 237 -28.01 16.27 10.07
CA SER A 237 -28.16 15.55 8.80
C SER A 237 -27.54 14.15 8.84
N ASN A 238 -26.39 13.97 9.48
CA ASN A 238 -25.78 12.67 9.70
C ASN A 238 -26.69 11.75 10.52
N ALA A 239 -27.29 12.24 11.60
CA ALA A 239 -28.24 11.48 12.41
C ALA A 239 -29.49 11.06 11.59
N ILE A 240 -30.06 12.00 10.81
CA ILE A 240 -31.20 11.73 9.93
C ILE A 240 -30.86 10.64 8.91
N PHE A 241 -29.79 10.82 8.12
CA PHE A 241 -29.43 9.87 7.07
C PHE A 241 -29.07 8.49 7.63
N ARG A 242 -28.36 8.41 8.76
CA ARG A 242 -28.06 7.11 9.42
C ARG A 242 -29.33 6.34 9.80
N SER A 243 -30.43 7.02 10.13
CA SER A 243 -31.72 6.40 10.47
C SER A 243 -32.50 5.82 9.27
N CYS A 244 -32.14 6.14 8.03
CA CYS A 244 -32.87 5.76 6.82
C CYS A 244 -32.01 5.12 5.71
N THR A 245 -30.73 4.87 5.98
CA THR A 245 -29.77 4.24 5.06
C THR A 245 -29.26 2.91 5.61
N ASN A 246 -28.73 2.03 4.77
CA ASN A 246 -28.11 0.76 5.21
C ASN A 246 -26.57 0.78 5.12
N PHE A 247 -25.97 1.70 4.36
CA PHE A 247 -24.51 1.88 4.29
C PHE A 247 -24.09 3.35 4.49
N GLU A 248 -22.82 3.55 4.84
CA GLU A 248 -22.19 4.87 4.94
C GLU A 248 -20.78 4.83 4.32
N PHE A 249 -20.43 5.84 3.53
CA PHE A 249 -19.14 5.97 2.83
C PHE A 249 -18.55 7.36 3.08
N PHE A 250 -17.29 7.40 3.51
CA PHE A 250 -16.56 8.65 3.72
C PHE A 250 -15.76 9.06 2.48
N ASN A 251 -16.21 10.12 1.82
CA ASN A 251 -15.51 10.71 0.68
C ASN A 251 -14.34 11.59 1.16
N VAL A 252 -13.20 10.95 1.43
CA VAL A 252 -11.95 11.60 1.87
C VAL A 252 -11.62 12.79 0.98
N THR A 253 -11.50 13.98 1.60
CA THR A 253 -11.03 15.17 0.88
C THR A 253 -9.52 15.13 0.73
N GLU A 254 -9.02 15.30 -0.49
CA GLU A 254 -7.59 15.45 -0.70
C GLU A 254 -7.10 16.81 -0.16
N LYS A 255 -6.40 16.75 0.97
CA LYS A 255 -5.58 17.86 1.45
C LYS A 255 -4.22 17.75 0.78
N VAL A 256 -3.69 18.87 0.26
CA VAL A 256 -2.30 18.90 -0.21
C VAL A 256 -1.42 18.72 1.03
N SER A 257 -0.71 17.59 1.10
CA SER A 257 -0.01 17.14 2.30
C SER A 257 1.00 18.19 2.78
N LYS A 258 0.94 18.58 4.05
CA LYS A 258 1.96 19.48 4.63
C LYS A 258 3.30 18.79 4.85
N SER A 259 3.35 17.46 4.82
CA SER A 259 4.58 16.67 4.87
C SER A 259 5.50 16.85 3.65
N SER A 260 4.99 17.37 2.52
CA SER A 260 5.82 17.81 1.37
C SER A 260 6.18 19.31 1.41
N LEU A 261 5.85 20.01 2.49
CA LEU A 261 6.20 21.42 2.72
C LEU A 261 7.26 21.54 3.84
N SER A 262 8.48 21.09 3.55
CA SER A 262 9.64 21.84 4.04
C SER A 262 9.53 23.28 3.53
N ARG A 263 9.95 24.25 4.35
CA ARG A 263 9.51 25.67 4.26
C ARG A 263 10.00 26.47 3.04
N GLU A 264 10.56 25.82 2.02
CA GLU A 264 11.19 26.45 0.85
C GLU A 264 10.39 26.28 -0.46
N SER A 265 9.39 25.39 -0.52
CA SER A 265 8.68 25.05 -1.77
C SER A 265 7.46 25.93 -2.11
N LEU A 266 7.56 27.25 -1.94
CA LEU A 266 6.50 28.24 -2.26
C LEU A 266 6.12 28.36 -3.76
N THR A 267 6.68 27.52 -4.64
CA THR A 267 6.43 27.54 -6.10
C THR A 267 5.87 26.22 -6.66
N GLN A 268 5.69 25.18 -5.84
CA GLN A 268 5.20 23.88 -6.32
C GLN A 268 3.67 23.89 -6.56
N ARG A 269 3.25 23.81 -7.83
CA ARG A 269 1.85 23.61 -8.20
C ARG A 269 1.36 22.23 -7.72
N SER A 270 0.13 22.21 -7.22
CA SER A 270 -0.57 21.03 -6.70
C SER A 270 -0.63 19.86 -7.69
N PRO A 271 -0.80 18.60 -7.21
CA PRO A 271 -0.99 17.45 -8.08
C PRO A 271 -2.19 17.68 -9.01
N ALA A 272 -1.91 17.69 -10.32
CA ALA A 272 -2.88 17.89 -11.38
C ALA A 272 -4.23 17.17 -11.13
N PRO A 273 -5.40 17.85 -11.24
CA PRO A 273 -6.71 17.38 -10.76
C PRO A 273 -7.29 16.07 -11.33
N TYR A 274 -6.57 15.35 -12.19
CA TYR A 274 -7.02 14.08 -12.77
C TYR A 274 -6.52 12.85 -12.00
N LEU A 275 -5.35 12.92 -11.34
CA LEU A 275 -4.83 11.81 -10.53
C LEU A 275 -5.68 11.62 -9.26
N THR A 276 -6.15 12.74 -8.71
CA THR A 276 -6.95 12.84 -7.50
C THR A 276 -8.26 12.04 -7.62
N LEU A 277 -8.97 12.24 -8.75
CA LEU A 277 -10.21 11.53 -9.10
C LEU A 277 -9.99 10.02 -9.23
N LYS A 278 -8.84 9.56 -9.73
CA LYS A 278 -8.57 8.11 -9.90
C LYS A 278 -8.39 7.37 -8.58
N HIS A 279 -7.94 8.04 -7.52
CA HIS A 279 -7.89 7.43 -6.19
C HIS A 279 -9.30 7.42 -5.53
N VAL A 280 -10.17 8.41 -5.84
CA VAL A 280 -11.59 8.39 -5.42
C VAL A 280 -12.33 7.23 -6.10
N GLU A 281 -12.17 7.08 -7.41
CA GLU A 281 -12.75 6.00 -8.21
C GLU A 281 -12.36 4.63 -7.65
N ARG A 282 -11.07 4.38 -7.38
CA ARG A 282 -10.62 3.11 -6.78
C ARG A 282 -11.25 2.87 -5.41
N HIS A 283 -11.22 3.85 -4.52
CA HIS A 283 -11.75 3.74 -3.15
C HIS A 283 -13.25 3.41 -3.17
N PHE A 284 -14.03 4.12 -3.99
CA PHE A 284 -15.48 3.93 -4.06
C PHE A 284 -15.86 2.61 -4.74
N LEU A 285 -15.20 2.22 -5.83
CA LEU A 285 -15.46 0.93 -6.49
C LEU A 285 -15.07 -0.26 -5.61
N LYS A 286 -13.98 -0.16 -4.82
CA LYS A 286 -13.62 -1.17 -3.81
C LYS A 286 -14.69 -1.27 -2.73
N PHE A 287 -15.20 -0.17 -2.21
CA PHE A 287 -16.35 -0.18 -1.29
C PHE A 287 -17.59 -0.84 -1.92
N LEU A 288 -17.97 -0.47 -3.14
CA LEU A 288 -19.11 -1.08 -3.83
C LEU A 288 -18.92 -2.58 -4.09
N SER A 289 -17.69 -3.08 -4.29
CA SER A 289 -17.40 -4.51 -4.46
C SER A 289 -17.62 -5.36 -3.20
N LEU A 290 -17.77 -4.71 -2.04
CA LEU A 290 -18.13 -5.34 -0.76
C LEU A 290 -19.62 -5.22 -0.45
N VAL A 291 -20.32 -4.30 -1.13
CA VAL A 291 -21.77 -4.11 -1.07
C VAL A 291 -22.49 -5.07 -2.02
N TYR A 292 -22.03 -5.18 -3.26
CA TYR A 292 -22.62 -6.03 -4.30
C TYR A 292 -22.00 -7.44 -4.36
N PRO A 293 -22.69 -8.40 -5.03
CA PRO A 293 -22.10 -9.69 -5.39
C PRO A 293 -20.81 -9.57 -6.21
N ALA A 294 -19.92 -10.56 -6.06
CA ALA A 294 -18.74 -10.69 -6.89
C ALA A 294 -19.12 -10.75 -8.38
N GLY A 295 -18.30 -10.19 -9.26
CA GLY A 295 -18.59 -10.06 -10.69
C GLY A 295 -19.45 -8.85 -11.08
N THR A 296 -20.24 -8.27 -10.16
CA THR A 296 -21.08 -7.09 -10.46
C THR A 296 -20.28 -5.84 -10.89
N ILE A 297 -19.01 -5.74 -10.45
CA ILE A 297 -18.09 -4.67 -10.84
C ILE A 297 -16.99 -5.29 -11.72
N PRO A 298 -17.01 -5.08 -13.05
CA PRO A 298 -16.06 -5.72 -13.98
C PRO A 298 -14.59 -5.38 -13.71
N PHE A 299 -14.32 -4.20 -13.14
CA PHE A 299 -12.98 -3.62 -13.11
C PHE A 299 -12.15 -3.92 -11.84
N THR A 300 -12.68 -4.70 -10.90
CA THR A 300 -11.97 -5.07 -9.66
C THR A 300 -11.12 -6.35 -9.78
N ASP A 301 -10.96 -6.90 -10.99
CA ASP A 301 -10.08 -8.05 -11.23
C ASP A 301 -8.60 -7.60 -11.09
N SER A 302 -8.14 -7.75 -9.85
CA SER A 302 -6.84 -7.30 -9.38
C SER A 302 -5.71 -7.92 -10.20
N ALA A 303 -4.67 -7.11 -10.43
CA ALA A 303 -3.45 -7.55 -11.09
C ALA A 303 -2.65 -8.57 -10.27
N PHE A 304 -2.93 -8.69 -8.96
CA PHE A 304 -2.13 -9.46 -8.03
C PHE A 304 -2.81 -10.81 -7.76
N PRO A 305 -2.23 -11.96 -8.16
CA PRO A 305 -2.84 -13.28 -7.97
C PRO A 305 -3.26 -13.57 -6.53
N LEU A 306 -2.39 -13.22 -5.56
CA LEU A 306 -2.66 -13.40 -4.13
C LEU A 306 -3.93 -12.70 -3.64
N SER A 307 -4.26 -11.53 -4.18
CA SER A 307 -5.42 -10.75 -3.71
C SER A 307 -6.79 -11.39 -3.99
N ARG A 308 -6.84 -12.46 -4.79
CA ARG A 308 -8.04 -13.30 -4.97
C ARG A 308 -8.20 -14.35 -3.87
N ILE A 309 -7.11 -14.72 -3.20
CA ILE A 309 -7.08 -15.74 -2.14
C ILE A 309 -7.27 -15.01 -0.80
N PRO A 310 -8.31 -15.35 0.00
CA PRO A 310 -8.52 -14.77 1.33
C PRO A 310 -7.30 -14.92 2.24
N ALA A 311 -7.02 -13.92 3.09
CA ALA A 311 -5.83 -13.90 3.93
C ALA A 311 -5.85 -14.98 5.03
N GLU A 312 -7.02 -15.47 5.38
CA GLU A 312 -7.23 -16.60 6.31
C GLU A 312 -7.06 -18.00 5.67
N GLU A 313 -6.92 -18.08 4.35
CA GLU A 313 -6.64 -19.34 3.63
C GLU A 313 -5.15 -19.51 3.32
N ARG A 314 -4.34 -18.44 3.46
CA ARG A 314 -2.89 -18.44 3.21
C ARG A 314 -2.11 -18.82 4.47
N ASN A 315 -0.82 -19.11 4.29
CA ASN A 315 0.11 -19.39 5.39
C ASN A 315 0.91 -18.17 5.84
N PHE A 316 1.04 -18.03 7.16
CA PHE A 316 1.76 -16.98 7.89
C PHE A 316 1.35 -15.56 7.49
N THR A 317 0.06 -15.26 7.59
CA THR A 317 -0.46 -13.92 7.28
C THR A 317 -0.47 -12.96 8.47
N TYR A 318 -0.24 -11.67 8.19
CA TYR A 318 -0.05 -10.64 9.21
C TYR A 318 -1.09 -9.52 9.11
N ALA A 319 -1.61 -9.11 10.28
CA ALA A 319 -2.53 -7.99 10.43
C ALA A 319 -1.82 -6.81 11.11
N THR A 320 -1.45 -5.79 10.35
CA THR A 320 -0.75 -4.61 10.88
C THR A 320 -1.73 -3.75 11.70
N SER A 321 -1.39 -3.47 12.96
CA SER A 321 -2.31 -2.83 13.91
C SER A 321 -2.05 -1.33 14.00
N ILE A 322 -3.05 -0.52 13.67
CA ILE A 322 -2.99 0.95 13.69
C ILE A 322 -4.14 1.51 14.55
N PRO A 323 -3.87 2.34 15.59
CA PRO A 323 -4.90 3.02 16.35
C PRO A 323 -5.70 4.00 15.51
N LEU A 324 -7.03 4.06 15.72
CA LEU A 324 -7.91 5.02 15.05
C LEU A 324 -7.47 6.48 15.29
N THR A 325 -7.03 6.78 16.50
CA THR A 325 -6.58 8.11 16.91
C THR A 325 -5.37 8.60 16.10
N ASP A 326 -4.47 7.71 15.69
CA ASP A 326 -3.29 8.05 14.87
C ASP A 326 -3.65 8.27 13.40
N VAL A 327 -4.53 7.42 12.85
CA VAL A 327 -5.12 7.60 11.51
C VAL A 327 -5.79 8.98 11.39
N LEU A 328 -6.48 9.42 12.44
CA LEU A 328 -7.20 10.71 12.45
C LEU A 328 -6.31 11.93 12.66
N LYS A 329 -5.14 11.76 13.31
CA LYS A 329 -4.15 12.81 13.55
C LYS A 329 -3.18 13.02 12.38
N ASP A 330 -3.20 12.14 11.37
CA ASP A 330 -2.20 12.11 10.28
C ASP A 330 -0.77 11.88 10.84
N SER A 331 -0.66 11.18 11.99
CA SER A 331 0.62 10.82 12.64
C SER A 331 1.24 9.53 12.10
N VAL A 332 0.48 8.78 11.29
CA VAL A 332 0.86 7.47 10.74
C VAL A 332 0.66 7.46 9.22
N ASP A 333 1.74 7.18 8.49
CA ASP A 333 1.70 6.94 7.04
C ASP A 333 1.25 5.49 6.77
N VAL A 334 -0.03 5.32 6.43
CA VAL A 334 -0.64 3.99 6.24
C VAL A 334 0.07 3.14 5.19
N GLU A 335 0.56 3.73 4.09
CA GLU A 335 1.32 3.00 3.03
C GLU A 335 2.65 2.45 3.57
N GLU A 336 3.28 3.14 4.52
CA GLU A 336 4.50 2.66 5.16
C GLU A 336 4.24 1.51 6.15
N HIS A 337 3.04 1.47 6.75
CA HIS A 337 2.68 0.55 7.82
C HIS A 337 2.14 -0.79 7.30
N VAL A 338 1.87 -0.91 5.99
CA VAL A 338 1.39 -2.14 5.31
C VAL A 338 2.50 -3.02 4.73
N ILE A 339 3.76 -2.61 4.82
CA ILE A 339 4.89 -3.38 4.25
C ILE A 339 5.00 -4.75 4.93
N GLY A 340 4.86 -5.81 4.12
CA GLY A 340 4.86 -7.20 4.59
C GLY A 340 3.59 -7.64 5.34
N ALA A 341 2.52 -6.83 5.35
CA ALA A 341 1.23 -7.19 5.94
C ALA A 341 0.21 -7.64 4.88
N ASP A 342 -0.71 -8.52 5.25
CA ASP A 342 -1.82 -8.96 4.39
C ASP A 342 -3.10 -8.16 4.63
N VAL A 343 -3.26 -7.58 5.82
CA VAL A 343 -4.50 -6.97 6.31
C VAL A 343 -4.16 -5.78 7.21
N VAL A 344 -4.96 -4.70 7.17
CA VAL A 344 -4.86 -3.58 8.13
C VAL A 344 -5.91 -3.74 9.22
N GLN A 345 -5.48 -3.78 10.48
CA GLN A 345 -6.36 -3.71 11.63
C GLN A 345 -6.44 -2.26 12.14
N ILE A 346 -7.61 -1.64 12.00
CA ILE A 346 -7.93 -0.37 12.68
C ILE A 346 -8.43 -0.71 14.07
N VAL A 347 -7.80 -0.18 15.11
CA VAL A 347 -8.23 -0.43 16.49
C VAL A 347 -8.84 0.81 17.14
N VAL A 348 -10.01 0.62 17.74
CA VAL A 348 -10.78 1.66 18.43
C VAL A 348 -10.74 1.39 19.93
N HIS A 349 -10.02 2.24 20.66
CA HIS A 349 -9.86 2.17 22.12
C HIS A 349 -10.60 3.28 22.85
N ASP A 350 -11.01 4.33 22.14
CA ASP A 350 -11.63 5.55 22.63
C ASP A 350 -12.85 5.27 23.55
N LEU A 351 -13.62 4.21 23.28
CA LEU A 351 -14.74 3.79 24.13
C LEU A 351 -14.28 3.37 25.54
N ALA A 352 -13.18 2.63 25.65
CA ALA A 352 -12.64 2.20 26.93
C ALA A 352 -12.01 3.38 27.68
N GLU A 353 -11.29 4.26 26.98
CA GLU A 353 -10.76 5.50 27.58
C GLU A 353 -11.89 6.39 28.13
N HIS A 354 -12.99 6.57 27.38
CA HIS A 354 -14.16 7.31 27.85
C HIS A 354 -14.88 6.62 29.02
N ALA A 355 -14.93 5.28 29.05
CA ALA A 355 -15.52 4.52 30.15
C ALA A 355 -14.67 4.62 31.43
N GLU A 356 -13.35 4.44 31.33
CA GLU A 356 -12.41 4.55 32.46
C GLU A 356 -12.35 5.98 33.04
N GLN A 357 -12.50 7.00 32.19
CA GLN A 357 -12.52 8.41 32.61
C GLN A 357 -13.90 8.90 33.07
N GLY A 358 -14.96 8.10 32.90
CA GLY A 358 -16.34 8.54 33.17
C GLY A 358 -16.85 9.66 32.26
N THR A 359 -16.27 9.83 31.07
CA THR A 359 -16.57 10.93 30.12
C THR A 359 -17.49 10.52 28.96
N LEU A 360 -18.15 9.36 29.06
CA LEU A 360 -19.00 8.80 28.01
C LEU A 360 -20.35 9.53 27.89
N THR A 361 -20.37 10.65 27.16
CA THR A 361 -21.60 11.39 26.83
C THR A 361 -22.21 10.98 25.49
N SER A 362 -23.48 11.35 25.26
CA SER A 362 -24.13 11.17 23.95
C SER A 362 -23.37 11.87 22.81
N GLU A 363 -22.75 13.03 23.10
CA GLU A 363 -21.92 13.76 22.14
C GLU A 363 -20.59 13.05 21.86
N ALA A 364 -19.94 12.50 22.90
CA ALA A 364 -18.72 11.71 22.75
C ALA A 364 -18.99 10.46 21.88
N SER A 365 -20.10 9.76 22.11
CA SER A 365 -20.55 8.63 21.29
C SER A 365 -20.80 9.03 19.82
N ALA A 366 -21.53 10.13 19.59
CA ALA A 366 -21.78 10.65 18.23
C ALA A 366 -20.47 11.02 17.49
N LYS A 367 -19.52 11.64 18.20
CA LYS A 367 -18.19 11.98 17.69
C LYS A 367 -17.37 10.73 17.39
N LEU A 368 -17.43 9.69 18.24
CA LEU A 368 -16.75 8.42 18.01
C LEU A 368 -17.28 7.70 16.77
N LEU A 369 -18.61 7.68 16.55
CA LEU A 369 -19.22 7.18 15.31
C LEU A 369 -18.70 7.90 14.06
N ALA A 370 -18.56 9.24 14.10
CA ALA A 370 -18.01 10.03 13.00
C ALA A 370 -16.50 9.77 12.80
N ASN A 371 -15.73 9.63 13.88
CA ASN A 371 -14.31 9.29 13.87
C ASN A 371 -14.06 7.92 13.20
N ILE A 372 -14.83 6.88 13.55
CA ILE A 372 -14.72 5.55 12.93
C ILE A 372 -15.01 5.63 11.42
N THR A 373 -16.10 6.29 11.02
CA THR A 373 -16.43 6.53 9.59
C THR A 373 -15.27 7.17 8.83
N LYS A 374 -14.66 8.21 9.41
CA LYS A 374 -13.54 8.94 8.80
C LYS A 374 -12.27 8.08 8.73
N GLY A 375 -11.90 7.40 9.81
CA GLY A 375 -10.69 6.57 9.86
C GLY A 375 -10.72 5.39 8.88
N VAL A 376 -11.85 4.68 8.79
CA VAL A 376 -12.04 3.62 7.79
C VAL A 376 -11.93 4.16 6.36
N GLY A 377 -12.47 5.36 6.10
CA GLY A 377 -12.34 6.03 4.81
C GLY A 377 -10.90 6.41 4.46
N ILE A 378 -10.12 6.91 5.42
CA ILE A 378 -8.70 7.25 5.23
C ILE A 378 -7.88 5.99 4.92
N VAL A 379 -7.98 4.94 5.73
CA VAL A 379 -7.21 3.70 5.50
C VAL A 379 -7.56 3.05 4.16
N ARG A 380 -8.86 2.91 3.84
CA ARG A 380 -9.32 2.30 2.56
C ARG A 380 -9.00 3.15 1.33
N ARG A 381 -8.72 4.45 1.51
CA ARG A 381 -8.17 5.31 0.47
C ARG A 381 -6.68 5.06 0.27
N SER A 382 -5.94 4.81 1.34
CA SER A 382 -4.47 4.69 1.31
C SER A 382 -3.95 3.31 0.92
N THR A 383 -4.69 2.21 1.16
CA THR A 383 -4.25 0.86 0.81
C THR A 383 -5.26 0.04 0.00
N ILE A 384 -4.79 -1.03 -0.65
CA ILE A 384 -5.61 -2.06 -1.29
C ILE A 384 -5.89 -3.27 -0.38
N LEU A 385 -5.21 -3.37 0.77
CA LEU A 385 -5.38 -4.48 1.71
C LEU A 385 -6.78 -4.48 2.35
N PRO A 386 -7.31 -5.66 2.71
CA PRO A 386 -8.51 -5.79 3.53
C PRO A 386 -8.40 -5.05 4.87
N ILE A 387 -9.53 -4.61 5.42
CA ILE A 387 -9.61 -3.98 6.74
C ILE A 387 -10.27 -4.93 7.75
N ILE A 388 -9.59 -5.16 8.88
CA ILE A 388 -10.19 -5.61 10.14
C ILE A 388 -10.54 -4.36 10.96
N LEU A 389 -11.81 -4.18 11.32
CA LEU A 389 -12.19 -3.19 12.31
C LEU A 389 -12.31 -3.87 13.69
N HIS A 390 -11.42 -3.48 14.62
CA HIS A 390 -11.38 -4.01 15.98
C HIS A 390 -11.90 -2.97 16.98
N LEU A 391 -13.07 -3.23 17.58
CA LEU A 391 -13.61 -2.45 18.68
C LEU A 391 -13.23 -3.11 20.00
N PHE A 392 -12.62 -2.36 20.92
CA PHE A 392 -12.25 -2.87 22.24
C PHE A 392 -13.38 -2.64 23.25
N LEU A 393 -13.85 -3.72 23.88
CA LEU A 393 -14.81 -3.69 24.99
C LEU A 393 -14.04 -3.81 26.32
N PRO A 394 -14.21 -2.89 27.29
CA PRO A 394 -13.59 -2.99 28.62
C PRO A 394 -13.79 -4.35 29.31
N HIS A 395 -12.91 -4.70 30.25
CA HIS A 395 -13.05 -5.93 31.04
C HIS A 395 -14.27 -5.89 31.96
N THR A 396 -14.48 -4.76 32.62
CA THR A 396 -15.70 -4.40 33.35
C THR A 396 -16.46 -3.34 32.55
N ALA A 397 -17.61 -3.69 31.98
CA ALA A 397 -18.47 -2.77 31.24
C ALA A 397 -19.82 -2.63 31.96
N SER A 398 -20.29 -1.40 32.14
CA SER A 398 -21.68 -1.14 32.56
C SER A 398 -22.63 -1.33 31.39
N ASP A 399 -23.93 -1.45 31.68
CA ASP A 399 -24.98 -1.56 30.65
C ASP A 399 -24.97 -0.41 29.64
N GLU A 400 -24.56 0.79 30.07
CA GLU A 400 -24.41 1.94 29.18
C GLU A 400 -23.22 1.78 28.23
N VAL A 401 -22.06 1.34 28.72
CA VAL A 401 -20.89 1.04 27.89
C VAL A 401 -21.20 -0.08 26.91
N LEU A 402 -21.92 -1.12 27.36
CA LEU A 402 -22.39 -2.22 26.51
C LEU A 402 -23.34 -1.73 25.42
N ARG A 403 -24.33 -0.87 25.76
CA ARG A 403 -25.23 -0.25 24.77
C ARG A 403 -24.45 0.52 23.71
N VAL A 404 -23.52 1.39 24.13
CA VAL A 404 -22.70 2.17 23.19
C VAL A 404 -21.82 1.24 22.34
N TYR A 405 -21.20 0.21 22.91
CA TYR A 405 -20.45 -0.79 22.13
C TYR A 405 -21.32 -1.43 21.04
N LEU A 406 -22.56 -1.84 21.36
CA LEU A 406 -23.48 -2.44 20.39
C LEU A 406 -23.88 -1.43 19.29
N ASP A 407 -24.08 -0.16 19.63
CA ASP A 407 -24.34 0.92 18.66
C ASP A 407 -23.12 1.15 17.73
N LEU A 408 -21.89 1.14 18.28
CA LEU A 408 -20.65 1.21 17.49
C LEU A 408 -20.50 0.00 16.57
N VAL A 409 -20.84 -1.21 17.02
CA VAL A 409 -20.82 -2.43 16.19
C VAL A 409 -21.82 -2.33 15.05
N HIS A 410 -23.06 -1.97 15.36
CA HIS A 410 -24.12 -1.80 14.36
C HIS A 410 -23.72 -0.73 13.32
N HIS A 411 -23.10 0.36 13.76
CA HIS A 411 -22.58 1.39 12.85
C HIS A 411 -21.44 0.90 11.97
N SER A 412 -20.47 0.20 12.55
CA SER A 412 -19.27 -0.29 11.88
C SER A 412 -19.56 -1.20 10.68
N VAL A 413 -20.58 -2.06 10.79
CA VAL A 413 -21.04 -2.93 9.69
C VAL A 413 -21.48 -2.11 8.45
N ARG A 414 -22.03 -0.90 8.65
CA ARG A 414 -22.50 -0.01 7.57
C ARG A 414 -21.37 0.54 6.71
N LEU A 415 -20.14 0.51 7.23
CA LEU A 415 -18.93 0.91 6.52
C LEU A 415 -18.39 -0.22 5.62
N ALA A 416 -19.04 -1.40 5.64
CA ALA A 416 -18.65 -2.59 4.90
C ALA A 416 -17.14 -2.89 4.95
N PRO A 417 -16.53 -3.08 6.14
CA PRO A 417 -15.18 -3.61 6.24
C PRO A 417 -15.16 -5.08 5.76
N GLU A 418 -14.02 -5.57 5.27
CA GLU A 418 -13.88 -6.99 4.93
C GLU A 418 -14.05 -7.88 6.16
N MET A 419 -13.52 -7.45 7.30
CA MET A 419 -13.53 -8.18 8.56
C MET A 419 -13.87 -7.28 9.75
N MET A 420 -14.52 -7.85 10.76
CA MET A 420 -14.81 -7.15 12.01
C MET A 420 -14.75 -8.12 13.20
N THR A 421 -14.28 -7.64 14.35
CA THR A 421 -14.27 -8.44 15.59
C THR A 421 -15.55 -8.27 16.40
N VAL A 422 -16.05 -9.34 17.00
CA VAL A 422 -17.09 -9.31 18.04
C VAL A 422 -16.58 -9.99 19.31
N ASP A 423 -16.77 -9.37 20.47
CA ASP A 423 -16.32 -9.94 21.74
C ASP A 423 -17.17 -11.16 22.18
N LEU A 424 -16.50 -12.28 22.47
CA LEU A 424 -17.17 -13.54 22.86
C LEU A 424 -17.69 -13.58 24.30
N ARG A 425 -17.35 -12.58 25.13
CA ARG A 425 -17.89 -12.41 26.49
C ARG A 425 -19.35 -11.95 26.49
N LEU A 426 -19.83 -11.38 25.38
CA LEU A 426 -21.22 -10.98 25.20
C LEU A 426 -22.17 -12.18 25.24
N GLU A 427 -23.41 -11.96 25.67
CA GLU A 427 -24.46 -12.98 25.57
C GLU A 427 -24.73 -13.40 24.11
N ASP A 428 -25.11 -14.66 23.95
CA ASP A 428 -25.34 -15.30 22.64
C ASP A 428 -26.41 -14.56 21.81
N VAL A 429 -27.39 -13.94 22.47
CA VAL A 429 -28.43 -13.09 21.84
C VAL A 429 -27.82 -11.87 21.16
N HIS A 430 -26.87 -11.19 21.81
CA HIS A 430 -26.21 -10.02 21.24
C HIS A 430 -25.34 -10.39 20.05
N ILE A 431 -24.55 -11.47 20.17
CA ILE A 431 -23.71 -11.96 19.07
C ILE A 431 -24.60 -12.37 17.88
N SER A 432 -25.67 -13.14 18.12
CA SER A 432 -26.62 -13.56 17.08
C SER A 432 -27.24 -12.36 16.34
N ARG A 433 -27.62 -11.31 17.07
CA ARG A 433 -28.14 -10.05 16.49
C ARG A 433 -27.11 -9.30 15.66
N ILE A 434 -25.83 -9.34 16.04
CA ILE A 434 -24.74 -8.77 15.23
C ILE A 434 -24.53 -9.61 13.95
N LEU A 435 -24.60 -10.95 14.07
CA LEU A 435 -24.43 -11.86 12.94
C LEU A 435 -25.59 -11.81 11.95
N SER A 436 -26.80 -11.41 12.34
CA SER A 436 -27.93 -11.20 11.42
C SER A 436 -27.86 -9.89 10.64
N ILE A 437 -27.12 -8.88 11.11
CA ILE A 437 -26.97 -7.58 10.41
C ILE A 437 -25.69 -7.47 9.59
N ARG A 438 -24.67 -8.31 9.82
CA ARG A 438 -23.30 -8.21 9.26
C ARG A 438 -23.15 -8.05 7.74
N LYS A 439 -24.19 -8.40 6.96
CA LYS A 439 -24.16 -8.52 5.49
C LYS A 439 -22.96 -9.37 5.04
N ARG A 440 -22.08 -8.83 4.18
CA ARG A 440 -20.88 -9.50 3.65
C ARG A 440 -19.65 -9.41 4.56
N THR A 441 -19.72 -8.65 5.66
CA THR A 441 -18.61 -8.54 6.63
C THR A 441 -18.32 -9.89 7.26
N LYS A 442 -17.06 -10.35 7.21
CA LYS A 442 -16.61 -11.55 7.91
C LYS A 442 -16.41 -11.24 9.40
N MET A 443 -16.96 -12.08 10.26
CA MET A 443 -17.03 -11.83 11.71
C MET A 443 -16.05 -12.72 12.47
N ILE A 444 -15.14 -12.09 13.21
CA ILE A 444 -14.12 -12.76 14.03
C ILE A 444 -14.61 -12.77 15.48
N GLY A 445 -14.93 -13.95 16.01
CA GLY A 445 -15.24 -14.14 17.43
C GLY A 445 -13.97 -13.97 18.26
N ASN A 446 -13.84 -12.83 18.94
CA ASN A 446 -12.64 -12.42 19.66
C ASN A 446 -12.80 -12.64 21.17
N CYS A 447 -11.82 -13.31 21.78
CA CYS A 447 -11.60 -13.26 23.22
C CYS A 447 -10.14 -12.89 23.50
N PHE A 448 -9.93 -11.83 24.27
CA PHE A 448 -8.63 -11.44 24.79
C PHE A 448 -8.75 -11.26 26.30
N ILE A 449 -7.88 -11.93 27.06
CA ILE A 449 -7.88 -11.90 28.53
C ILE A 449 -6.55 -11.30 28.97
N THR A 450 -6.60 -10.21 29.72
CA THR A 450 -5.41 -9.51 30.24
C THR A 450 -5.06 -9.96 31.67
N THR A 451 -6.07 -10.01 32.53
CA THR A 451 -5.97 -10.31 33.96
C THR A 451 -6.15 -11.79 34.23
N ASP A 452 -5.19 -12.38 34.94
CA ASP A 452 -5.16 -13.79 35.38
C ASP A 452 -5.68 -14.80 34.33
N PRO A 453 -5.01 -14.91 33.17
CA PRO A 453 -5.55 -15.69 32.07
C PRO A 453 -5.42 -17.20 32.31
N PRO A 454 -6.51 -17.99 32.19
CA PRO A 454 -6.48 -19.42 32.45
C PRO A 454 -5.50 -20.15 31.54
N SER A 455 -4.92 -21.26 32.03
CA SER A 455 -4.06 -22.16 31.23
C SER A 455 -4.74 -22.53 29.91
N TRP A 456 -3.96 -22.70 28.84
CA TRP A 456 -4.46 -23.20 27.55
C TRP A 456 -5.10 -24.59 27.63
N GLU A 457 -4.78 -25.34 28.68
CA GLU A 457 -5.38 -26.64 29.02
C GLU A 457 -6.81 -26.51 29.57
N SER A 458 -7.24 -25.31 29.98
CA SER A 458 -8.58 -25.09 30.54
C SER A 458 -9.68 -25.27 29.49
N PRO A 459 -10.78 -25.98 29.81
CA PRO A 459 -11.88 -26.22 28.87
C PRO A 459 -12.61 -24.93 28.45
N ILE A 460 -12.40 -23.80 29.14
CA ILE A 460 -13.02 -22.52 28.83
C ILE A 460 -12.63 -22.01 27.43
N TRP A 461 -11.39 -22.23 26.99
CA TRP A 461 -10.93 -21.87 25.63
C TRP A 461 -11.70 -22.63 24.56
N MET A 462 -11.97 -23.91 24.82
CA MET A 462 -12.76 -24.76 23.93
C MET A 462 -14.24 -24.37 23.93
N SER A 463 -14.76 -23.88 25.07
CA SER A 463 -16.10 -23.31 25.17
C SER A 463 -16.25 -22.07 24.28
N TRP A 464 -15.31 -21.11 24.35
CA TRP A 464 -15.34 -19.93 23.48
C TRP A 464 -15.17 -20.27 21.98
N TYR A 465 -14.31 -21.23 21.64
CA TYR A 465 -14.20 -21.71 20.25
C TYR A 465 -15.53 -22.30 19.76
N LYS A 466 -16.15 -23.21 20.53
CA LYS A 466 -17.45 -23.80 20.21
C LYS A 466 -18.55 -22.75 20.10
N LYS A 467 -18.58 -21.75 20.99
CA LYS A 467 -19.51 -20.61 20.93
C LYS A 467 -19.36 -19.82 19.63
N ALA A 468 -18.13 -19.47 19.24
CA ALA A 468 -17.87 -18.78 17.97
C ALA A 468 -18.32 -19.61 16.76
N ASN A 469 -18.03 -20.91 16.74
CA ASN A 469 -18.40 -21.85 15.69
C ASN A 469 -19.93 -22.02 15.57
N ASN A 470 -20.60 -22.30 16.69
CA ASN A 470 -22.04 -22.60 16.73
C ASN A 470 -22.91 -21.38 16.39
N LEU A 471 -22.48 -20.17 16.78
CA LEU A 471 -23.21 -18.94 16.46
C LEU A 471 -23.01 -18.50 15.00
N GLY A 472 -22.03 -19.03 14.28
CA GLY A 472 -21.75 -18.68 12.89
C GLY A 472 -20.78 -17.50 12.71
N CYS A 473 -19.80 -17.35 13.61
CA CYS A 473 -18.62 -16.55 13.31
C CYS A 473 -17.83 -17.21 12.15
N HIS A 474 -16.98 -16.44 11.46
CA HIS A 474 -16.18 -16.95 10.33
C HIS A 474 -14.79 -17.38 10.80
N LEU A 475 -14.29 -16.78 11.88
CA LEU A 475 -13.04 -17.12 12.54
C LEU A 475 -13.20 -17.01 14.05
N ALA A 476 -12.38 -17.73 14.81
CA ALA A 476 -12.19 -17.53 16.24
C ALA A 476 -10.80 -16.92 16.49
N ARG A 477 -10.70 -15.93 17.37
CA ARG A 477 -9.43 -15.33 17.81
C ARG A 477 -9.35 -15.36 19.33
N LEU A 478 -8.46 -16.20 19.85
CA LEU A 478 -8.29 -16.45 21.28
C LEU A 478 -6.84 -16.11 21.66
N ILE A 479 -6.64 -15.10 22.50
CA ILE A 479 -5.31 -14.55 22.84
C ILE A 479 -5.24 -14.27 24.36
N ARG A 480 -4.08 -14.53 24.97
CA ARG A 480 -3.74 -14.19 26.37
C ARG A 480 -2.27 -13.75 26.49
N PRO A 481 -1.83 -12.96 27.48
CA PRO A 481 -0.40 -12.73 27.69
C PRO A 481 0.31 -14.01 28.12
N ALA A 482 1.58 -14.18 27.68
CA ALA A 482 2.45 -15.22 28.20
C ALA A 482 3.02 -14.80 29.56
N VAL A 483 2.90 -15.66 30.57
CA VAL A 483 3.52 -15.48 31.89
C VAL A 483 4.87 -16.19 31.93
N THR A 484 4.96 -17.33 31.23
CA THR A 484 6.13 -18.22 31.14
C THR A 484 6.48 -18.50 29.67
N ILE A 485 7.64 -19.10 29.39
CA ILE A 485 7.97 -19.50 28.01
C ILE A 485 7.15 -20.75 27.59
N GLU A 486 6.86 -21.63 28.55
CA GLU A 486 6.07 -22.86 28.45
C GLU A 486 4.66 -22.61 27.89
N ASP A 487 4.09 -21.44 28.18
CA ASP A 487 2.78 -20.99 27.68
C ASP A 487 2.70 -20.96 26.15
N ASN A 488 3.83 -20.81 25.45
CA ASN A 488 3.90 -20.86 23.98
C ASN A 488 3.70 -22.27 23.42
N PHE A 489 4.04 -23.31 24.18
CA PHE A 489 3.87 -24.71 23.78
C PHE A 489 2.51 -25.26 24.24
N ARG A 490 2.05 -24.89 25.44
CA ARG A 490 0.72 -25.30 25.98
C ARG A 490 -0.45 -24.97 25.06
N ILE A 491 -0.32 -23.95 24.20
CA ILE A 491 -1.34 -23.59 23.20
C ILE A 491 -1.66 -24.73 22.22
N HIS A 492 -0.76 -25.70 22.06
CA HIS A 492 -0.98 -26.87 21.24
C HIS A 492 -2.15 -27.74 21.76
N TYR A 493 -2.43 -27.73 23.07
CA TYR A 493 -3.59 -28.43 23.65
C TYR A 493 -4.92 -27.97 23.02
N LEU A 494 -5.13 -26.65 22.93
CA LEU A 494 -6.29 -26.07 22.26
C LEU A 494 -6.29 -26.39 20.77
N LYS A 495 -5.15 -26.21 20.08
CA LYS A 495 -5.04 -26.46 18.63
C LYS A 495 -5.38 -27.91 18.27
N THR A 496 -4.88 -28.88 19.05
CA THR A 496 -5.17 -30.31 18.88
C THR A 496 -6.62 -30.64 19.25
N SER A 497 -7.14 -30.07 20.33
CA SER A 497 -8.56 -30.23 20.72
C SER A 497 -9.52 -29.74 19.62
N VAL A 498 -9.22 -28.60 18.98
CA VAL A 498 -9.98 -28.06 17.85
C VAL A 498 -9.78 -28.90 16.59
N ALA A 499 -8.58 -29.38 16.30
CA ALA A 499 -8.32 -30.27 15.17
C ALA A 499 -9.14 -31.58 15.27
N ALA A 500 -9.24 -32.14 16.47
CA ALA A 500 -9.98 -33.37 16.78
C ALA A 500 -11.52 -33.23 16.75
N LEU A 501 -12.08 -32.02 16.64
CA LEU A 501 -13.52 -31.85 16.51
C LEU A 501 -14.05 -32.44 15.19
N GLN A 502 -15.18 -33.15 15.32
CA GLN A 502 -16.00 -33.62 14.21
C GLN A 502 -16.96 -32.52 13.74
N GLY A 503 -17.28 -32.50 12.44
CA GLY A 503 -18.17 -31.50 11.84
C GLY A 503 -17.46 -30.23 11.34
N PRO A 504 -18.24 -29.19 10.95
CA PRO A 504 -17.69 -27.95 10.39
C PRO A 504 -16.91 -27.17 11.46
N LYS A 505 -15.71 -26.72 11.06
CA LYS A 505 -14.75 -25.99 11.89
C LYS A 505 -14.42 -24.65 11.24
N ILE A 506 -14.35 -23.60 12.05
CA ILE A 506 -13.86 -22.28 11.64
C ILE A 506 -12.35 -22.12 11.93
N PRO A 507 -11.61 -21.35 11.13
CA PRO A 507 -10.19 -21.06 11.39
C PRO A 507 -9.95 -20.43 12.77
N LEU A 508 -8.89 -20.89 13.44
CA LEU A 508 -8.49 -20.46 14.78
C LEU A 508 -7.20 -19.63 14.73
N ILE A 509 -7.30 -18.36 15.09
CA ILE A 509 -6.17 -17.49 15.41
C ILE A 509 -5.88 -17.67 16.90
N SER A 510 -4.69 -18.18 17.25
CA SER A 510 -4.32 -18.38 18.65
C SER A 510 -2.80 -18.31 18.89
N TYR A 511 -2.43 -17.39 19.77
CA TYR A 511 -1.06 -17.12 20.24
C TYR A 511 -1.09 -16.38 21.58
N ASN A 512 0.07 -16.25 22.23
CA ASN A 512 0.22 -15.44 23.44
C ASN A 512 0.72 -14.02 23.11
N SER A 513 0.23 -12.99 23.81
CA SER A 513 0.71 -11.62 23.72
C SER A 513 1.92 -11.34 24.63
N GLY A 514 2.50 -10.14 24.52
CA GLY A 514 3.63 -9.69 25.34
C GLY A 514 5.02 -10.16 24.83
N PRO A 515 6.11 -9.75 25.51
CA PRO A 515 7.49 -10.06 25.06
C PRO A 515 7.84 -11.54 25.06
N LEU A 516 7.32 -12.31 26.04
CA LEU A 516 7.48 -13.77 26.15
C LEU A 516 6.60 -14.54 25.16
N GLY A 517 5.50 -13.95 24.70
CA GLY A 517 4.55 -14.56 23.75
C GLY A 517 5.01 -14.56 22.29
N ARG A 518 6.09 -13.84 21.96
CA ARG A 518 6.59 -13.65 20.57
C ARG A 518 6.84 -14.96 19.82
N ASN A 519 7.23 -16.04 20.52
CA ASN A 519 7.41 -17.37 19.92
C ASN A 519 6.10 -17.89 19.32
N SER A 520 5.03 -17.96 20.12
CA SER A 520 3.72 -18.42 19.62
C SER A 520 3.07 -17.45 18.61
N GLN A 521 3.43 -16.16 18.62
CA GLN A 521 3.02 -15.20 17.58
C GLN A 521 3.66 -15.53 16.22
N ALA A 522 4.98 -15.70 16.18
CA ALA A 522 5.71 -16.03 14.96
C ALA A 522 5.17 -17.31 14.30
N PHE A 523 4.78 -18.30 15.10
CA PHE A 523 4.26 -19.60 14.64
C PHE A 523 2.73 -19.68 14.49
N ASN A 524 2.00 -18.57 14.67
CA ASN A 524 0.58 -18.53 14.33
C ASN A 524 0.41 -18.34 12.82
N ARG A 525 -0.35 -19.25 12.17
CA ARG A 525 -0.43 -19.34 10.70
C ARG A 525 -1.29 -18.26 10.03
N ILE A 526 -2.26 -17.66 10.72
CA ILE A 526 -3.22 -16.76 10.08
C ILE A 526 -3.50 -15.50 10.91
N LEU A 527 -3.48 -14.35 10.24
CA LEU A 527 -3.87 -13.05 10.78
C LEU A 527 -3.25 -12.73 12.15
N THR A 528 -1.96 -13.04 12.29
CA THR A 528 -1.17 -12.65 13.47
C THR A 528 -1.14 -11.13 13.56
N VAL A 529 -1.60 -10.55 14.67
CA VAL A 529 -1.58 -9.09 14.84
C VAL A 529 -0.15 -8.65 15.15
N VAL A 530 0.38 -7.74 14.34
CA VAL A 530 1.77 -7.24 14.39
C VAL A 530 1.82 -5.74 14.55
N ARG A 531 2.92 -5.21 15.11
CA ARG A 531 3.17 -3.77 15.14
C ARG A 531 3.89 -3.32 13.86
N PRO A 532 3.60 -2.10 13.37
CA PRO A 532 4.42 -1.41 12.39
C PRO A 532 5.87 -1.19 12.89
N ASP A 533 6.83 -1.13 11.96
CA ASP A 533 8.25 -0.88 12.27
C ASP A 533 8.52 0.59 12.68
N SER A 534 7.77 1.52 12.09
CA SER A 534 7.91 2.98 12.19
C SER A 534 7.39 3.58 13.49
N LEU A 535 6.53 2.84 14.20
CA LEU A 535 6.17 3.20 15.57
C LEU A 535 7.34 2.82 16.49
N GLU A 536 8.12 3.84 16.87
CA GLU A 536 9.06 3.76 17.98
C GLU A 536 8.36 3.26 19.27
N ARG A 537 9.13 3.03 20.35
CA ARG A 537 8.61 2.61 21.67
C ARG A 537 7.83 3.72 22.41
N VAL A 538 7.03 4.50 21.69
CA VAL A 538 6.19 5.58 22.21
C VAL A 538 5.06 4.98 23.05
N ASN A 539 5.27 5.00 24.37
CA ASN A 539 4.32 4.81 25.47
C ASN A 539 3.21 3.73 25.30
N PRO A 540 3.26 2.61 26.05
CA PRO A 540 2.26 1.55 25.94
C PRO A 540 0.89 1.99 26.49
N ARG A 541 -0.01 2.37 25.58
CA ARG A 541 -1.47 2.50 25.79
C ARG A 541 -2.11 2.01 24.50
N PRO A 542 -2.50 0.72 24.39
CA PRO A 542 -3.31 -0.06 25.34
C PRO A 542 -2.70 -1.45 25.70
N PRO A 543 -3.35 -2.32 26.49
CA PRO A 543 -2.83 -3.67 26.79
C PRO A 543 -2.67 -4.64 25.60
N ILE A 544 -3.06 -4.26 24.37
CA ILE A 544 -2.91 -5.05 23.14
C ILE A 544 -1.92 -4.39 22.17
N THR A 545 -0.79 -3.85 22.65
CA THR A 545 0.29 -3.47 21.72
C THR A 545 1.04 -4.74 21.27
N PRO A 546 0.98 -5.15 19.99
CA PRO A 546 1.69 -6.34 19.52
C PRO A 546 3.20 -6.18 19.65
N SER A 547 3.88 -7.24 20.10
CA SER A 547 5.31 -7.21 20.47
C SER A 547 6.25 -7.54 19.31
N ILE A 548 5.73 -8.09 18.21
CA ILE A 548 6.48 -8.50 17.00
C ILE A 548 6.07 -7.67 15.78
N THR A 549 7.00 -7.45 14.84
CA THR A 549 6.75 -6.79 13.55
C THR A 549 6.55 -7.83 12.44
N THR A 550 6.09 -7.41 11.26
CA THR A 550 6.05 -8.26 10.05
C THR A 550 7.44 -8.86 9.77
N VAL A 551 8.47 -8.00 9.70
CA VAL A 551 9.87 -8.38 9.48
C VAL A 551 10.35 -9.39 10.52
N GLY A 552 10.22 -9.08 11.81
CA GLY A 552 10.71 -9.96 12.88
C GLY A 552 9.94 -11.29 13.01
N ALA A 553 8.68 -11.34 12.58
CA ALA A 553 7.92 -12.58 12.49
C ALA A 553 8.41 -13.43 11.31
N THR A 554 8.64 -12.82 10.14
CA THR A 554 9.18 -13.49 8.96
C THR A 554 10.60 -14.04 9.22
N GLU A 555 11.51 -13.22 9.76
CA GLU A 555 12.88 -13.61 10.11
C GLU A 555 12.91 -14.80 11.08
N ALA A 556 11.96 -14.88 12.01
CA ALA A 556 11.83 -16.00 12.94
C ALA A 556 11.46 -17.32 12.24
N LEU A 557 10.67 -17.30 11.16
CA LEU A 557 10.32 -18.50 10.38
C LEU A 557 11.53 -19.10 9.66
N PHE A 558 12.41 -18.26 9.12
CA PHE A 558 13.68 -18.70 8.52
C PHE A 558 14.66 -19.18 9.60
N SER A 559 14.79 -18.41 10.69
CA SER A 559 15.69 -18.74 11.82
C SER A 559 15.29 -20.03 12.57
N SER A 560 14.05 -20.47 12.41
CA SER A 560 13.52 -21.71 12.99
C SER A 560 13.39 -22.86 12.00
N PHE A 561 13.95 -22.74 10.78
CA PHE A 561 13.87 -23.77 9.72
C PHE A 561 12.43 -24.13 9.28
N ILE A 562 11.47 -23.23 9.49
CA ILE A 562 10.13 -23.32 8.88
C ILE A 562 10.16 -22.85 7.43
N TYR A 563 11.12 -22.02 7.06
CA TYR A 563 11.39 -21.65 5.68
C TYR A 563 12.89 -21.67 5.37
N ASP A 564 13.20 -21.97 4.11
CA ASP A 564 14.54 -22.17 3.59
C ASP A 564 14.95 -20.96 2.71
N GLN A 565 16.25 -20.64 2.70
CA GLN A 565 16.76 -19.54 1.89
C GLN A 565 16.78 -19.91 0.40
N MET A 566 15.79 -19.43 -0.36
CA MET A 566 15.72 -19.63 -1.81
C MET A 566 16.66 -18.71 -2.62
N LYS A 567 17.07 -19.20 -3.80
CA LYS A 567 17.81 -18.48 -4.85
C LYS A 567 16.86 -17.98 -5.93
N LEU A 568 16.85 -16.67 -6.19
CA LEU A 568 16.09 -16.05 -7.27
C LEU A 568 17.01 -15.51 -8.36
N TYR A 569 16.53 -15.47 -9.60
CA TYR A 569 17.35 -15.04 -10.73
C TYR A 569 16.63 -14.11 -11.71
N VAL A 570 17.41 -13.35 -12.48
CA VAL A 570 16.97 -12.81 -13.78
C VAL A 570 17.80 -13.45 -14.89
N PHE A 571 17.12 -14.08 -15.86
CA PHE A 571 17.72 -14.81 -16.98
C PHE A 571 17.62 -14.01 -18.29
N GLY A 572 18.62 -14.05 -19.16
CA GLY A 572 18.55 -13.43 -20.49
C GLY A 572 19.88 -13.49 -21.24
N ALA A 573 19.92 -13.01 -22.49
CA ALA A 573 21.18 -13.00 -23.26
C ALA A 573 22.22 -12.01 -22.70
N ASN A 574 21.76 -10.88 -22.17
CA ASN A 574 22.56 -9.94 -21.40
C ASN A 574 21.63 -9.28 -20.38
N VAL A 575 21.88 -9.52 -19.09
CA VAL A 575 21.07 -9.01 -17.97
C VAL A 575 21.88 -8.29 -16.91
N SER A 576 23.20 -8.10 -17.13
CA SER A 576 24.09 -7.41 -16.18
C SER A 576 23.73 -5.93 -15.96
N TYR A 577 22.99 -5.32 -16.90
CA TYR A 577 22.45 -3.97 -16.77
C TYR A 577 21.04 -3.93 -16.12
N SER A 578 20.46 -5.09 -15.79
CA SER A 578 19.11 -5.16 -15.23
C SER A 578 19.07 -4.53 -13.84
N LEU A 579 18.01 -3.75 -13.59
CA LEU A 579 17.75 -3.16 -12.28
C LEU A 579 16.95 -4.10 -11.37
N SER A 580 16.48 -5.25 -11.88
CA SER A 580 15.76 -6.27 -11.12
C SER A 580 16.51 -6.73 -9.86
N PRO A 581 17.83 -7.02 -9.87
CA PRO A 581 18.54 -7.43 -8.65
C PRO A 581 18.54 -6.36 -7.55
N ALA A 582 18.70 -5.08 -7.89
CA ALA A 582 18.63 -4.00 -6.90
C ALA A 582 17.21 -3.84 -6.33
N MET A 583 16.19 -3.88 -7.20
CA MET A 583 14.78 -3.78 -6.83
C MET A 583 14.34 -4.94 -5.92
N HIS A 584 14.62 -6.18 -6.32
CA HIS A 584 14.22 -7.37 -5.55
C HIS A 584 15.02 -7.49 -4.25
N LYS A 585 16.34 -7.23 -4.21
CA LYS A 585 17.09 -7.25 -2.94
C LYS A 585 16.56 -6.25 -1.92
N ALA A 586 16.16 -5.05 -2.36
CA ALA A 586 15.54 -4.06 -1.48
C ALA A 586 14.17 -4.52 -0.95
N ALA A 587 13.31 -5.08 -1.82
CA ALA A 587 12.00 -5.60 -1.42
C ALA A 587 12.12 -6.81 -0.47
N LEU A 588 13.02 -7.76 -0.76
CA LEU A 588 13.30 -8.92 0.10
C LEU A 588 13.76 -8.48 1.49
N LYS A 589 14.74 -7.56 1.58
CA LYS A 589 15.21 -6.98 2.84
C LYS A 589 14.09 -6.30 3.62
N ALA A 590 13.23 -5.53 2.96
CA ALA A 590 12.11 -4.84 3.60
C ALA A 590 11.00 -5.77 4.10
N CYS A 591 10.92 -7.00 3.60
CA CYS A 591 9.99 -8.03 4.06
C CYS A 591 10.61 -9.03 5.06
N GLY A 592 11.89 -8.88 5.44
CA GLY A 592 12.59 -9.86 6.29
C GLY A 592 12.92 -11.18 5.60
N LEU A 593 12.94 -11.21 4.27
CA LEU A 593 13.20 -12.40 3.47
C LEU A 593 14.71 -12.53 3.16
N PRO A 594 15.38 -13.64 3.54
CA PRO A 594 16.82 -13.80 3.35
C PRO A 594 17.24 -14.20 1.92
N HIS A 595 16.30 -14.32 0.98
CA HIS A 595 16.56 -14.84 -0.37
C HIS A 595 17.62 -14.03 -1.14
N THR A 596 18.37 -14.71 -2.00
CA THR A 596 19.28 -14.05 -2.96
C THR A 596 18.53 -13.72 -4.25
N TYR A 597 18.99 -12.70 -4.98
CA TYR A 597 18.49 -12.40 -6.33
C TYR A 597 19.66 -11.99 -7.24
N GLU A 598 19.91 -12.74 -8.31
CA GLU A 598 21.15 -12.59 -9.12
C GLU A 598 20.90 -12.54 -10.64
N PRO A 599 21.71 -11.78 -11.40
CA PRO A 599 21.65 -11.75 -12.86
C PRO A 599 22.45 -12.90 -13.49
N VAL A 600 21.80 -13.70 -14.33
CA VAL A 600 22.41 -14.82 -15.07
C VAL A 600 22.27 -14.57 -16.57
N SER A 601 23.38 -14.23 -17.22
CA SER A 601 23.43 -14.05 -18.67
C SER A 601 23.82 -15.37 -19.37
N CYS A 602 23.02 -15.81 -20.34
CA CYS A 602 23.23 -17.06 -21.07
C CYS A 602 22.87 -16.92 -22.55
N ALA A 603 23.63 -17.57 -23.44
CA ALA A 603 23.41 -17.49 -24.89
C ALA A 603 22.19 -18.29 -25.38
N SER A 604 21.70 -19.26 -24.59
CA SER A 604 20.52 -20.06 -24.90
C SER A 604 19.87 -20.61 -23.62
N LEU A 605 18.61 -21.05 -23.71
CA LEU A 605 17.88 -21.66 -22.60
C LEU A 605 18.54 -22.92 -22.00
N ARG A 606 19.41 -23.62 -22.75
CA ARG A 606 20.15 -24.76 -22.20
C ARG A 606 21.05 -24.34 -21.02
N GLY A 607 21.53 -23.10 -21.02
CA GLY A 607 22.40 -22.56 -19.98
C GLY A 607 21.74 -22.45 -18.59
N ILE A 608 20.41 -22.38 -18.52
CA ILE A 608 19.68 -22.27 -17.23
C ILE A 608 19.20 -23.63 -16.69
N LYS A 609 19.38 -24.74 -17.43
CA LYS A 609 18.82 -26.04 -17.06
C LYS A 609 19.24 -26.51 -15.66
N HIS A 610 20.54 -26.42 -15.35
CA HIS A 610 21.05 -26.78 -14.03
C HIS A 610 20.53 -25.90 -12.89
N LEU A 611 20.13 -24.66 -13.18
CA LEU A 611 19.58 -23.72 -12.19
C LEU A 611 18.09 -23.97 -11.91
N ILE A 612 17.32 -24.45 -12.91
CA ILE A 612 15.92 -24.87 -12.71
C ILE A 612 15.81 -26.30 -12.16
N GLU A 613 16.92 -27.02 -12.02
CA GLU A 613 17.03 -28.33 -11.35
C GLU A 613 17.56 -28.19 -9.90
N ASP A 614 18.05 -27.01 -9.51
CA ASP A 614 18.52 -26.70 -8.15
C ASP A 614 17.35 -26.77 -7.14
N PRO A 615 17.45 -27.58 -6.07
CA PRO A 615 16.43 -27.66 -5.04
C PRO A 615 16.12 -26.34 -4.32
N GLU A 616 17.04 -25.38 -4.34
CA GLU A 616 16.91 -24.06 -3.73
C GLU A 616 16.42 -22.98 -4.71
N PHE A 617 16.17 -23.30 -5.99
CA PHE A 617 15.60 -22.35 -6.94
C PHE A 617 14.20 -21.90 -6.49
N GLY A 618 14.04 -20.60 -6.24
CA GLY A 618 12.79 -19.97 -5.81
C GLY A 618 11.96 -19.39 -6.96
N GLY A 619 12.52 -19.34 -8.17
CA GLY A 619 11.91 -18.70 -9.34
C GLY A 619 12.81 -17.69 -10.03
N GLY A 620 12.35 -17.15 -11.16
CA GLY A 620 13.16 -16.19 -11.89
C GLY A 620 12.42 -15.36 -12.94
N SER A 621 12.91 -14.16 -13.18
CA SER A 621 12.43 -13.26 -14.22
C SER A 621 13.11 -13.55 -15.56
N ILE A 622 12.36 -13.50 -16.66
CA ILE A 622 12.84 -13.79 -18.01
C ILE A 622 12.99 -12.49 -18.79
N GLY A 623 14.23 -12.15 -19.12
CA GLY A 623 14.61 -11.04 -20.00
C GLY A 623 14.58 -11.41 -21.48
N LEU A 624 15.12 -10.53 -22.31
CA LEU A 624 15.25 -10.77 -23.75
C LEU A 624 16.41 -11.74 -24.04
N PRO A 625 16.31 -12.58 -25.08
CA PRO A 625 15.19 -12.74 -26.01
C PRO A 625 14.14 -13.79 -25.56
N PHE A 626 14.35 -14.47 -24.44
CA PHE A 626 13.76 -15.78 -24.16
C PHE A 626 12.26 -15.82 -23.79
N LYS A 627 11.57 -14.68 -23.66
CA LYS A 627 10.16 -14.62 -23.16
C LYS A 627 9.15 -15.48 -23.93
N VAL A 628 9.40 -15.83 -25.19
CA VAL A 628 8.54 -16.76 -25.95
C VAL A 628 9.10 -18.19 -25.91
N GLU A 629 10.41 -18.34 -26.08
CA GLU A 629 11.11 -19.63 -26.09
C GLU A 629 10.94 -20.40 -24.77
N ILE A 630 10.93 -19.69 -23.63
CA ILE A 630 10.85 -20.27 -22.28
C ILE A 630 9.56 -21.06 -22.02
N ILE A 631 8.51 -20.83 -22.81
CA ILE A 631 7.26 -21.61 -22.75
C ILE A 631 7.54 -23.11 -22.95
N THR A 632 8.56 -23.46 -23.74
CA THR A 632 8.97 -24.86 -23.96
C THR A 632 9.49 -25.58 -22.71
N LEU A 633 9.87 -24.85 -21.66
CA LEU A 633 10.28 -25.40 -20.36
C LEU A 633 9.16 -25.38 -19.31
N THR A 634 8.08 -24.64 -19.56
CA THR A 634 6.95 -24.56 -18.63
C THR A 634 6.00 -25.75 -18.80
N HIS A 635 5.59 -26.35 -17.69
CA HIS A 635 4.62 -27.44 -17.64
C HIS A 635 3.18 -26.91 -17.70
N SER A 636 2.96 -25.69 -17.21
CA SER A 636 1.69 -24.98 -17.32
C SER A 636 1.92 -23.47 -17.42
N LEU A 637 0.90 -22.80 -17.95
CA LEU A 637 0.86 -21.35 -18.11
C LEU A 637 -0.36 -20.78 -17.40
N SER A 638 -0.19 -19.62 -16.77
CA SER A 638 -1.30 -18.81 -16.29
C SER A 638 -2.27 -18.45 -17.42
N LYS A 639 -3.51 -18.13 -17.04
CA LYS A 639 -4.52 -17.64 -17.98
C LYS A 639 -4.03 -16.41 -18.77
N HIS A 640 -3.22 -15.56 -18.15
CA HIS A 640 -2.64 -14.37 -18.76
C HIS A 640 -1.45 -14.70 -19.68
N ALA A 641 -0.50 -15.51 -19.22
CA ALA A 641 0.67 -15.92 -20.02
C ALA A 641 0.27 -16.71 -21.27
N ARG A 642 -0.77 -17.56 -21.15
CA ARG A 642 -1.37 -18.29 -22.27
C ARG A 642 -2.01 -17.36 -23.31
N ALA A 643 -2.84 -16.41 -22.87
CA ALA A 643 -3.46 -15.42 -23.75
C ALA A 643 -2.44 -14.50 -24.44
N ILE A 644 -1.39 -14.10 -23.73
CA ILE A 644 -0.27 -13.28 -24.27
C ILE A 644 0.63 -14.12 -25.20
N GLY A 645 0.80 -15.42 -24.93
CA GLY A 645 1.79 -16.26 -25.59
C GLY A 645 3.24 -15.83 -25.33
N ALA A 646 3.52 -15.35 -24.11
CA ALA A 646 4.86 -15.03 -23.62
C ALA A 646 4.89 -15.10 -22.09
N VAL A 647 6.01 -15.55 -21.53
CA VAL A 647 6.27 -15.68 -20.08
C VAL A 647 7.42 -14.75 -19.71
N ASN A 648 7.25 -13.99 -18.62
CA ASN A 648 8.32 -13.16 -18.05
C ASN A 648 8.72 -13.59 -16.63
N THR A 649 7.99 -14.53 -16.02
CA THR A 649 8.16 -14.96 -14.63
C THR A 649 7.99 -16.48 -14.57
N LEU A 650 9.01 -17.18 -14.05
CA LEU A 650 8.96 -18.61 -13.75
C LEU A 650 8.77 -18.84 -12.25
N ILE A 651 7.83 -19.73 -11.92
CA ILE A 651 7.52 -20.15 -10.55
C ILE A 651 7.73 -21.67 -10.46
N PRO A 652 8.60 -22.17 -9.57
CA PRO A 652 8.79 -23.59 -9.36
C PRO A 652 7.66 -24.17 -8.51
N ILE A 653 7.13 -25.31 -8.93
CA ILE A 653 6.07 -26.04 -8.25
C ILE A 653 6.65 -27.35 -7.70
N ARG A 654 6.47 -27.58 -6.40
CA ARG A 654 7.07 -28.73 -5.67
C ARG A 654 6.05 -29.78 -5.24
N SER A 655 4.78 -29.39 -5.13
CA SER A 655 3.65 -30.26 -4.90
C SER A 655 2.73 -30.25 -6.10
N LEU A 656 2.21 -31.41 -6.48
CA LEU A 656 1.15 -31.57 -7.48
C LEU A 656 -0.08 -32.17 -6.79
N ASN A 657 -1.24 -31.94 -7.38
CA ASN A 657 -2.46 -32.63 -6.98
C ASN A 657 -2.34 -34.15 -7.26
N GLU A 658 -3.22 -34.96 -6.69
CA GLU A 658 -3.21 -36.43 -6.86
C GLU A 658 -3.38 -36.86 -8.34
N ASP A 659 -4.04 -36.04 -9.15
CA ASP A 659 -4.20 -36.21 -10.60
C ASP A 659 -2.99 -35.74 -11.44
N GLY A 660 -1.92 -35.27 -10.78
CA GLY A 660 -0.72 -34.72 -11.41
C GLY A 660 -0.84 -33.27 -11.90
N THR A 661 -1.97 -32.59 -11.66
CA THR A 661 -2.14 -31.18 -12.03
C THR A 661 -1.49 -30.22 -11.03
N ILE A 662 -1.28 -28.96 -11.43
CA ILE A 662 -0.72 -27.93 -10.55
C ILE A 662 -1.82 -27.43 -9.59
N PRO A 663 -1.56 -27.32 -8.28
CA PRO A 663 -2.53 -26.82 -7.31
C PRO A 663 -3.01 -25.40 -7.63
N THR A 664 -4.24 -25.08 -7.21
CA THR A 664 -4.85 -23.75 -7.40
C THR A 664 -5.20 -23.12 -6.05
N GLY A 665 -5.58 -21.84 -6.05
CA GLY A 665 -5.92 -21.11 -4.81
C GLY A 665 -4.72 -21.02 -3.86
N ALA A 666 -4.97 -21.17 -2.55
CA ALA A 666 -3.93 -21.13 -1.53
C ALA A 666 -2.85 -22.21 -1.71
N ALA A 667 -3.24 -23.43 -2.11
CA ALA A 667 -2.34 -24.58 -2.25
C ALA A 667 -1.22 -24.38 -3.29
N PHE A 668 -1.42 -23.48 -4.26
CA PHE A 668 -0.36 -23.06 -5.19
C PHE A 668 0.88 -22.49 -4.47
N PHE A 669 0.69 -21.91 -3.29
CA PHE A 669 1.73 -21.23 -2.51
C PHE A 669 2.29 -22.06 -1.34
N ASP A 670 1.76 -23.26 -1.06
CA ASP A 670 2.15 -24.05 0.12
C ASP A 670 3.63 -24.48 0.13
N SER A 671 4.25 -24.61 -1.04
CA SER A 671 5.67 -24.96 -1.20
C SER A 671 6.61 -23.76 -1.40
N VAL A 672 6.09 -22.54 -1.27
CA VAL A 672 6.93 -21.32 -1.34
C VAL A 672 7.85 -21.27 -0.13
N ASN A 673 9.09 -20.83 -0.35
CA ASN A 673 10.16 -20.78 0.66
C ASN A 673 10.49 -22.14 1.28
N ARG A 674 10.25 -23.24 0.56
CA ARG A 674 10.76 -24.57 0.88
C ARG A 674 11.68 -25.07 -0.23
N SER A 675 12.82 -25.60 0.19
CA SER A 675 13.75 -26.34 -0.66
C SER A 675 13.19 -27.74 -0.98
N GLY A 676 13.63 -28.33 -2.09
CA GLY A 676 13.26 -29.71 -2.45
C GLY A 676 13.28 -29.96 -3.96
N PRO A 677 12.83 -31.13 -4.44
CA PRO A 677 12.72 -31.38 -5.88
C PRO A 677 11.67 -30.46 -6.52
N ILE A 678 11.95 -29.99 -7.74
CA ILE A 678 10.97 -29.28 -8.58
C ILE A 678 10.19 -30.35 -9.36
N LYS A 679 8.86 -30.29 -9.29
CA LYS A 679 7.94 -31.22 -9.98
C LYS A 679 7.38 -30.64 -11.27
N ALA A 680 7.19 -29.33 -11.32
CA ALA A 680 6.73 -28.61 -12.50
C ALA A 680 7.23 -27.15 -12.49
N LEU A 681 7.28 -26.54 -13.67
CA LEU A 681 7.51 -25.09 -13.83
C LEU A 681 6.25 -24.40 -14.34
N TYR A 682 5.81 -23.36 -13.62
CA TYR A 682 4.66 -22.55 -13.99
C TYR A 682 5.11 -21.21 -14.59
N GLY A 683 4.57 -20.88 -15.77
CA GLY A 683 4.86 -19.64 -16.49
C GLY A 683 3.79 -18.57 -16.27
N GLU A 684 4.23 -17.39 -15.82
CA GLU A 684 3.39 -16.20 -15.65
C GLU A 684 3.94 -15.02 -16.46
N ASN A 685 3.07 -14.06 -16.78
CA ASN A 685 3.42 -12.79 -17.40
C ASN A 685 2.92 -11.63 -16.52
N THR A 686 3.86 -10.80 -16.06
CA THR A 686 3.59 -9.60 -15.26
C THR A 686 3.82 -8.29 -16.03
N ASP A 687 4.33 -8.34 -17.27
CA ASP A 687 4.61 -7.13 -18.08
C ASP A 687 3.31 -6.35 -18.34
N TRP A 688 2.22 -7.07 -18.67
CA TRP A 688 0.92 -6.47 -18.97
C TRP A 688 0.33 -5.71 -17.78
N ILE A 689 0.67 -6.08 -16.54
CA ILE A 689 0.22 -5.40 -15.31
C ILE A 689 0.80 -3.98 -15.29
N GLY A 690 2.11 -3.86 -15.48
CA GLY A 690 2.81 -2.58 -15.52
C GLY A 690 2.31 -1.71 -16.67
N ILE A 691 2.19 -2.28 -17.87
CA ILE A 691 1.69 -1.55 -19.06
C ILE A 691 0.24 -1.07 -18.83
N ARG A 692 -0.66 -1.92 -18.32
CA ARG A 692 -2.04 -1.56 -17.96
C ARG A 692 -2.08 -0.43 -16.94
N ALA A 693 -1.22 -0.45 -15.93
CA ALA A 693 -1.11 0.61 -14.94
C ALA A 693 -0.62 1.94 -15.56
N CYS A 694 0.39 1.90 -16.43
CA CYS A 694 0.89 3.07 -17.16
C CYS A 694 -0.19 3.71 -18.05
N ILE A 695 -0.95 2.90 -18.83
CA ILE A 695 -2.07 3.40 -19.64
C ILE A 695 -3.13 4.06 -18.75
N ARG A 696 -3.63 3.37 -17.73
CA ARG A 696 -4.69 3.89 -16.84
C ARG A 696 -4.28 5.14 -16.03
N ARG A 697 -2.99 5.32 -15.71
CA ARG A 697 -2.44 6.51 -15.02
C ARG A 697 -2.00 7.63 -15.97
N GLY A 698 -1.95 7.37 -17.29
CA GLY A 698 -1.57 8.34 -18.32
C GLY A 698 -2.77 8.97 -19.04
N LEU A 699 -3.87 8.23 -19.17
CA LEU A 699 -5.10 8.74 -19.78
C LEU A 699 -5.78 9.83 -18.92
N SER A 700 -6.12 10.95 -19.57
CA SER A 700 -6.96 12.01 -19.00
C SER A 700 -8.45 11.62 -19.03
N PRO A 701 -9.34 12.30 -18.28
CA PRO A 701 -10.78 12.07 -18.38
C PRO A 701 -11.36 12.31 -19.79
N ALA A 702 -10.76 13.23 -20.56
CA ALA A 702 -11.14 13.48 -21.95
C ALA A 702 -10.74 12.33 -22.90
N ASN A 703 -9.74 11.53 -22.52
CA ASN A 703 -9.29 10.32 -23.20
C ASN A 703 -9.73 9.05 -22.45
N ALA A 704 -10.86 9.09 -21.74
CA ALA A 704 -11.49 7.90 -21.19
C ALA A 704 -11.76 6.88 -22.30
N VAL A 705 -11.51 5.59 -22.03
CA VAL A 705 -11.57 4.56 -23.08
C VAL A 705 -13.01 4.26 -23.46
N VAL A 706 -13.30 4.48 -24.74
CA VAL A 706 -14.59 4.24 -25.40
C VAL A 706 -14.38 3.31 -26.59
N SER A 707 -15.46 2.80 -27.19
CA SER A 707 -15.39 1.87 -28.33
C SER A 707 -14.60 2.37 -29.54
N SER A 708 -14.49 3.69 -29.72
CA SER A 708 -13.74 4.34 -30.80
C SER A 708 -12.30 4.73 -30.44
N THR A 709 -11.82 4.43 -29.23
CA THR A 709 -10.42 4.65 -28.83
C THR A 709 -9.48 3.79 -29.66
N CYS A 710 -8.38 4.37 -30.13
CA CYS A 710 -7.35 3.67 -30.90
C CYS A 710 -6.00 3.67 -30.17
N GLY A 711 -5.32 2.52 -30.20
CA GLY A 711 -3.96 2.34 -29.70
C GLY A 711 -2.98 1.98 -30.82
N LEU A 712 -1.76 2.50 -30.73
CA LEU A 712 -0.62 2.15 -31.61
C LEU A 712 0.43 1.37 -30.82
N VAL A 713 0.83 0.21 -31.35
CA VAL A 713 1.91 -0.64 -30.80
C VAL A 713 3.07 -0.68 -31.79
N ILE A 714 4.28 -0.35 -31.34
CA ILE A 714 5.47 -0.31 -32.18
C ILE A 714 6.38 -1.48 -31.78
N GLY A 715 6.57 -2.42 -32.71
CA GLY A 715 7.25 -3.70 -32.51
C GLY A 715 6.28 -4.89 -32.37
N ALA A 716 6.80 -6.11 -32.60
CA ALA A 716 6.03 -7.37 -32.53
C ALA A 716 6.66 -8.46 -31.61
N GLY A 717 7.46 -8.04 -30.63
CA GLY A 717 8.11 -8.95 -29.66
C GLY A 717 7.22 -9.34 -28.47
N GLY A 718 7.78 -10.07 -27.50
CA GLY A 718 7.05 -10.49 -26.28
C GLY A 718 6.46 -9.32 -25.46
N MET A 719 7.15 -8.17 -25.44
CA MET A 719 6.61 -6.95 -24.83
C MET A 719 5.41 -6.39 -25.61
N ALA A 720 5.44 -6.45 -26.94
CA ALA A 720 4.32 -5.99 -27.78
C ALA A 720 3.08 -6.88 -27.60
N ARG A 721 3.27 -8.20 -27.46
CA ARG A 721 2.19 -9.13 -27.07
C ARG A 721 1.57 -8.73 -25.73
N ALA A 722 2.38 -8.45 -24.71
CA ALA A 722 1.89 -7.99 -23.41
C ALA A 722 1.19 -6.62 -23.50
N THR A 723 1.64 -5.72 -24.38
CA THR A 723 0.99 -4.44 -24.67
C THR A 723 -0.38 -4.62 -25.31
N VAL A 724 -0.51 -5.43 -26.37
CA VAL A 724 -1.80 -5.70 -27.02
C VAL A 724 -2.79 -6.27 -26.02
N TYR A 725 -2.36 -7.26 -25.22
CA TYR A 725 -3.18 -7.79 -24.14
C TYR A 725 -3.57 -6.69 -23.13
N ALA A 726 -2.63 -5.86 -22.67
CA ALA A 726 -2.92 -4.75 -21.77
C ALA A 726 -3.90 -3.70 -22.35
N MET A 727 -3.84 -3.43 -23.66
CA MET A 727 -4.81 -2.56 -24.34
C MET A 727 -6.23 -3.16 -24.33
N LEU A 728 -6.33 -4.45 -24.67
CA LEU A 728 -7.60 -5.21 -24.61
C LEU A 728 -8.15 -5.28 -23.17
N GLN A 729 -7.29 -5.41 -22.15
CA GLN A 729 -7.67 -5.35 -20.73
C GLN A 729 -8.23 -3.99 -20.30
N VAL A 730 -7.83 -2.90 -20.95
CA VAL A 730 -8.34 -1.55 -20.67
C VAL A 730 -9.62 -1.26 -21.48
N GLY A 731 -9.94 -2.09 -22.48
CA GLY A 731 -11.11 -1.94 -23.35
C GLY A 731 -10.84 -1.25 -24.69
N ILE A 732 -9.56 -1.10 -25.08
CA ILE A 732 -9.17 -0.51 -26.37
C ILE A 732 -9.33 -1.59 -27.44
N LYS A 733 -10.30 -1.41 -28.34
CA LYS A 733 -10.69 -2.40 -29.36
C LYS A 733 -10.07 -2.17 -30.74
N ASN A 734 -9.52 -0.98 -31.01
CA ASN A 734 -8.93 -0.63 -32.31
C ASN A 734 -7.41 -0.51 -32.12
N ILE A 735 -6.64 -1.49 -32.60
CA ILE A 735 -5.20 -1.59 -32.33
C ILE A 735 -4.42 -1.63 -33.64
N VAL A 736 -3.62 -0.60 -33.88
CA VAL A 736 -2.70 -0.49 -35.01
C VAL A 736 -1.33 -0.96 -34.57
N ILE A 737 -0.64 -1.74 -35.41
CA ILE A 737 0.67 -2.33 -35.12
C ILE A 737 1.65 -1.92 -36.22
N CYS A 738 2.73 -1.23 -35.86
CA CYS A 738 3.83 -0.92 -36.76
C CYS A 738 5.05 -1.80 -36.40
N ASN A 739 5.63 -2.52 -37.36
CA ASN A 739 6.81 -3.35 -37.12
C ASN A 739 7.61 -3.58 -38.41
N ARG A 740 8.93 -3.33 -38.37
CA ARG A 740 9.93 -3.48 -39.46
C ARG A 740 9.87 -4.80 -40.27
N THR A 741 9.19 -5.82 -39.77
CA THR A 741 8.95 -7.07 -40.49
C THR A 741 7.46 -7.40 -40.40
N PRO A 742 6.64 -7.11 -41.42
CA PRO A 742 5.18 -7.26 -41.40
C PRO A 742 4.73 -8.66 -40.94
N LYS A 743 5.38 -9.71 -41.47
CA LYS A 743 5.17 -11.13 -41.09
C LYS A 743 5.23 -11.43 -39.59
N ASN A 744 5.92 -10.63 -38.78
CA ASN A 744 5.94 -10.80 -37.33
C ASN A 744 4.75 -10.12 -36.65
N ALA A 745 4.28 -8.99 -37.17
CA ALA A 745 3.03 -8.35 -36.73
C ALA A 745 1.82 -9.18 -37.13
N GLU A 746 1.75 -9.67 -38.37
CA GLU A 746 0.71 -10.60 -38.86
C GLU A 746 0.55 -11.83 -37.94
N LYS A 747 1.67 -12.48 -37.57
CA LYS A 747 1.66 -13.61 -36.62
C LYS A 747 1.14 -13.23 -35.23
N MET A 748 1.38 -12.00 -34.79
CA MET A 748 0.86 -11.49 -33.51
C MET A 748 -0.64 -11.19 -33.61
N VAL A 749 -1.10 -10.59 -34.71
CA VAL A 749 -2.53 -10.37 -34.99
C VAL A 749 -3.27 -11.70 -35.05
N LEU A 750 -2.81 -12.66 -35.86
CA LEU A 750 -3.42 -13.98 -35.98
C LEU A 750 -3.57 -14.70 -34.63
N HIS A 751 -2.54 -14.61 -33.77
CA HIS A 751 -2.60 -15.13 -32.40
C HIS A 751 -3.74 -14.48 -31.59
N PHE A 752 -3.85 -13.15 -31.60
CA PHE A 752 -4.90 -12.46 -30.84
C PHE A 752 -6.30 -12.64 -31.43
N THR A 753 -6.45 -12.70 -32.76
CA THR A 753 -7.72 -13.06 -33.41
C THR A 753 -8.20 -14.44 -32.95
N GLN A 754 -7.32 -15.45 -32.97
CA GLN A 754 -7.66 -16.80 -32.48
C GLN A 754 -7.99 -16.84 -30.98
N VAL A 755 -7.34 -16.02 -30.15
CA VAL A 755 -7.66 -15.90 -28.71
C VAL A 755 -9.04 -15.26 -28.50
N LEU A 756 -9.43 -14.29 -29.33
CA LEU A 756 -10.74 -13.64 -29.29
C LEU A 756 -11.87 -14.59 -29.76
N GLU A 757 -11.62 -15.35 -30.83
CA GLU A 757 -12.57 -16.34 -31.37
C GLU A 757 -12.87 -17.48 -30.39
N ARG A 758 -11.90 -17.86 -29.54
CA ARG A 758 -12.03 -18.98 -28.59
C ARG A 758 -12.98 -18.74 -27.42
N LYS A 759 -13.51 -17.53 -27.26
CA LYS A 759 -14.51 -17.19 -26.23
C LYS A 759 -14.12 -17.55 -24.79
N ASP A 760 -12.85 -17.33 -24.42
CA ASP A 760 -12.40 -17.31 -23.01
C ASP A 760 -13.00 -16.08 -22.27
N HIS A 761 -14.31 -16.09 -22.02
CA HIS A 761 -15.11 -14.94 -21.58
C HIS A 761 -14.69 -14.32 -20.23
N GLY A 762 -13.94 -15.05 -19.39
CA GLY A 762 -13.43 -14.56 -18.09
C GLY A 762 -12.05 -13.89 -18.14
N LEU A 763 -11.47 -13.68 -19.33
CA LEU A 763 -10.10 -13.19 -19.50
C LEU A 763 -9.97 -11.78 -20.07
N LEU A 764 -10.92 -11.32 -20.90
CA LEU A 764 -10.85 -10.05 -21.64
C LEU A 764 -12.06 -9.17 -21.33
N SER A 765 -11.96 -7.86 -21.65
CA SER A 765 -13.05 -6.92 -21.39
C SER A 765 -14.31 -7.25 -22.20
N ALA A 766 -15.49 -6.91 -21.67
CA ALA A 766 -16.76 -7.20 -22.33
C ALA A 766 -16.83 -6.64 -23.77
N GLY A 767 -17.19 -7.53 -24.71
CA GLY A 767 -17.25 -7.21 -26.14
C GLY A 767 -15.88 -6.98 -26.80
N SER A 768 -14.78 -7.51 -26.25
CA SER A 768 -13.49 -7.59 -26.96
C SER A 768 -13.55 -8.40 -28.27
N GLU A 769 -14.57 -9.25 -28.45
CA GLU A 769 -14.82 -10.05 -29.68
C GLU A 769 -14.82 -9.21 -30.97
N HIS A 770 -15.19 -7.93 -30.89
CA HIS A 770 -15.27 -7.01 -32.03
C HIS A 770 -14.00 -6.14 -32.19
N SER A 771 -12.83 -6.64 -31.75
CA SER A 771 -11.58 -5.90 -31.86
C SER A 771 -11.05 -5.90 -33.30
N ARG A 772 -10.57 -4.75 -33.75
CA ARG A 772 -10.02 -4.53 -35.10
C ARG A 772 -8.52 -4.30 -35.00
N PHE A 773 -7.76 -5.07 -35.76
CA PHE A 773 -6.31 -4.94 -35.90
C PHE A 773 -5.95 -4.45 -37.30
N HIS A 774 -4.94 -3.58 -37.38
CA HIS A 774 -4.35 -3.14 -38.65
C HIS A 774 -2.82 -3.18 -38.52
N VAL A 775 -2.13 -3.66 -39.56
CA VAL A 775 -0.66 -3.70 -39.60
C VAL A 775 -0.18 -2.63 -40.56
N ILE A 776 0.65 -1.72 -40.07
CA ILE A 776 1.37 -0.74 -40.89
C ILE A 776 2.76 -1.30 -41.20
N GLU A 777 3.17 -1.27 -42.47
CA GLU A 777 4.42 -1.88 -42.93
C GLU A 777 5.62 -0.95 -42.71
N SER A 778 5.47 0.35 -43.02
CA SER A 778 6.50 1.39 -42.90
C SER A 778 6.02 2.55 -42.03
N ILE A 779 6.95 3.27 -41.38
CA ILE A 779 6.57 4.43 -40.55
C ILE A 779 6.23 5.66 -41.41
N GLU A 780 6.56 5.59 -42.69
CA GLU A 780 6.29 6.54 -43.74
C GLU A 780 4.87 6.39 -44.35
N ASP A 781 4.17 5.29 -44.05
CA ASP A 781 2.82 5.03 -44.54
C ASP A 781 1.78 6.00 -43.94
N ALA A 782 0.75 6.34 -44.72
CA ALA A 782 -0.38 7.14 -44.25
C ALA A 782 -1.19 6.41 -43.16
N TRP A 783 -1.74 7.17 -42.21
CA TRP A 783 -2.59 6.58 -41.16
C TRP A 783 -3.90 6.01 -41.74
N PRO A 784 -4.31 4.78 -41.39
CA PRO A 784 -5.51 4.15 -41.96
C PRO A 784 -6.80 4.91 -41.64
N THR A 785 -7.54 5.30 -42.69
CA THR A 785 -8.66 6.25 -42.60
C THR A 785 -9.85 5.72 -41.80
N GLU A 786 -10.01 4.41 -41.69
CA GLU A 786 -11.04 3.70 -40.93
C GLU A 786 -10.74 3.58 -39.42
N PHE A 787 -9.59 4.10 -38.98
CA PHE A 787 -9.17 4.22 -37.59
C PHE A 787 -9.03 5.68 -37.18
N ARG A 788 -9.56 6.04 -36.01
CA ARG A 788 -9.22 7.33 -35.39
C ARG A 788 -7.73 7.39 -35.07
N LEU A 789 -7.17 8.60 -35.09
CA LEU A 789 -5.80 8.86 -34.62
C LEU A 789 -5.60 8.28 -33.21
N PRO A 790 -4.41 7.75 -32.90
CA PRO A 790 -4.14 7.04 -31.67
C PRO A 790 -4.17 8.00 -30.47
N THR A 791 -4.71 7.54 -29.34
CA THR A 791 -4.61 8.24 -28.05
C THR A 791 -3.83 7.42 -27.01
N VAL A 792 -3.37 6.23 -27.37
CA VAL A 792 -2.45 5.40 -26.59
C VAL A 792 -1.36 4.88 -27.53
N ILE A 793 -0.11 5.27 -27.31
CA ILE A 793 1.02 4.87 -28.16
C ILE A 793 2.06 4.14 -27.30
N VAL A 794 2.55 2.98 -27.73
CA VAL A 794 3.48 2.17 -26.95
C VAL A 794 4.66 1.65 -27.80
N SER A 795 5.84 2.22 -27.57
CA SER A 795 7.12 1.76 -28.12
C SER A 795 7.63 0.53 -27.37
N CYS A 796 7.62 -0.63 -28.04
CA CYS A 796 8.05 -1.92 -27.51
C CYS A 796 9.42 -2.37 -28.05
N ILE A 797 10.12 -1.50 -28.78
CA ILE A 797 11.42 -1.80 -29.41
C ILE A 797 12.60 -1.53 -28.45
N PRO A 798 13.78 -2.14 -28.68
CA PRO A 798 14.96 -1.89 -27.86
C PRO A 798 15.50 -0.47 -28.04
N THR A 799 15.82 0.22 -26.95
CA THR A 799 16.41 1.58 -26.98
C THR A 799 17.94 1.59 -26.96
N HIS A 800 18.57 0.43 -27.22
CA HIS A 800 20.02 0.23 -27.16
C HIS A 800 20.47 -0.84 -28.16
N ARG A 801 21.77 -0.88 -28.47
CA ARG A 801 22.35 -1.87 -29.41
C ARG A 801 22.15 -3.30 -28.90
N ILE A 802 21.75 -4.20 -29.79
CA ILE A 802 21.69 -5.65 -29.55
C ILE A 802 22.67 -6.34 -30.50
N GLY A 803 23.74 -6.90 -29.96
CA GLY A 803 24.87 -7.37 -30.76
C GLY A 803 25.42 -6.25 -31.64
N ASN A 804 25.52 -6.51 -32.94
CA ASN A 804 26.02 -5.55 -33.93
C ASN A 804 24.92 -4.61 -34.48
N VAL A 805 23.66 -4.75 -34.07
CA VAL A 805 22.55 -3.92 -34.58
C VAL A 805 22.48 -2.61 -33.79
N PRO A 806 22.50 -1.43 -34.44
CA PRO A 806 22.34 -0.14 -33.77
C PRO A 806 20.96 -0.01 -33.10
N ALA A 807 20.83 0.90 -32.14
CA ALA A 807 19.53 1.25 -31.59
C ALA A 807 18.71 1.99 -32.66
N PRO A 808 17.43 1.65 -32.88
CA PRO A 808 16.55 2.39 -33.78
C PRO A 808 16.24 3.80 -33.23
N GLU A 809 16.48 4.82 -34.04
CA GLU A 809 16.05 6.20 -33.76
C GLU A 809 14.59 6.36 -34.17
N LEU A 810 13.68 6.14 -33.22
CA LEU A 810 12.25 6.18 -33.46
C LEU A 810 11.67 7.59 -33.29
N THR A 811 11.13 8.15 -34.37
CA THR A 811 10.24 9.32 -34.37
C THR A 811 9.01 9.02 -35.22
N LEU A 812 7.82 9.41 -34.78
CA LEU A 812 6.57 9.17 -35.50
C LEU A 812 6.23 10.33 -36.46
N PRO A 813 5.43 10.10 -37.51
CA PRO A 813 4.92 11.18 -38.35
C PRO A 813 4.03 12.14 -37.53
N ASN A 814 4.18 13.44 -37.75
CA ASN A 814 3.38 14.45 -37.04
C ASN A 814 1.87 14.31 -37.30
N GLU A 815 1.49 13.77 -38.46
CA GLU A 815 0.10 13.48 -38.83
C GLU A 815 -0.55 12.46 -37.88
N TRP A 816 0.20 11.41 -37.49
CA TRP A 816 -0.25 10.40 -36.54
C TRP A 816 -0.45 10.97 -35.13
N LEU A 817 0.14 12.14 -34.83
CA LEU A 817 0.06 12.81 -33.52
C LEU A 817 -1.07 13.85 -33.43
N GLY A 818 -1.84 14.06 -34.51
CA GLY A 818 -2.88 15.10 -34.65
C GLY A 818 -4.14 14.92 -33.78
N SER A 819 -4.12 14.08 -32.74
CA SER A 819 -5.24 13.93 -31.80
C SER A 819 -5.53 15.26 -31.08
N ARG A 820 -6.77 15.76 -31.23
CA ARG A 820 -7.22 17.04 -30.63
C ARG A 820 -7.17 17.05 -29.09
N THR A 821 -7.23 15.89 -28.46
CA THR A 821 -7.19 15.71 -27.00
C THR A 821 -5.86 15.12 -26.51
N GLY A 822 -4.86 15.00 -27.40
CA GLY A 822 -3.62 14.31 -27.13
C GLY A 822 -3.84 12.83 -26.82
N GLY A 823 -3.08 12.31 -25.85
CA GLY A 823 -3.08 10.90 -25.50
C GLY A 823 -2.01 10.56 -24.47
N VAL A 824 -1.69 9.27 -24.32
CA VAL A 824 -0.53 8.79 -23.56
C VAL A 824 0.48 8.11 -24.49
N ALA A 825 1.76 8.45 -24.34
CA ALA A 825 2.87 7.80 -25.04
C ALA A 825 3.79 7.08 -24.05
N ILE A 826 4.05 5.80 -24.32
CA ILE A 826 4.77 4.88 -23.45
C ILE A 826 5.97 4.31 -24.20
N GLU A 827 7.13 4.22 -23.54
CA GLU A 827 8.29 3.50 -24.07
C GLU A 827 8.78 2.46 -23.05
N LEU A 828 8.89 1.21 -23.49
CA LEU A 828 9.21 0.08 -22.60
C LEU A 828 10.74 -0.10 -22.40
N GLY A 829 11.58 0.51 -23.25
CA GLY A 829 13.03 0.40 -23.18
C GLY A 829 13.68 1.41 -22.22
N TYR A 830 14.09 0.95 -21.03
CA TYR A 830 14.53 1.83 -19.93
C TYR A 830 16.06 2.07 -19.81
N LYS A 831 16.87 1.43 -20.67
CA LYS A 831 18.34 1.50 -20.60
C LYS A 831 18.87 2.87 -21.03
N THR A 832 18.27 3.45 -22.07
CA THR A 832 18.53 4.81 -22.55
C THR A 832 17.40 5.70 -22.05
N LEU A 833 17.72 6.80 -21.36
CA LEU A 833 16.73 7.70 -20.74
C LEU A 833 16.22 8.81 -21.67
N TYR A 834 16.98 9.09 -22.72
CA TYR A 834 16.69 10.10 -23.72
C TYR A 834 16.67 9.43 -25.08
N THR A 835 15.47 9.21 -25.60
CA THR A 835 15.24 8.66 -26.94
C THR A 835 14.57 9.73 -27.81
N PRO A 836 14.73 9.67 -29.14
CA PRO A 836 14.03 10.58 -30.05
C PRO A 836 12.50 10.53 -29.84
N PHE A 837 11.95 9.34 -29.59
CA PHE A 837 10.54 9.11 -29.24
C PHE A 837 10.11 9.93 -28.01
N LEU A 838 10.82 9.81 -26.89
CA LEU A 838 10.48 10.57 -25.68
C LEU A 838 10.71 12.08 -25.85
N ALA A 839 11.67 12.50 -26.68
CA ALA A 839 11.90 13.91 -26.99
C ALA A 839 10.74 14.51 -27.79
N GLN A 840 10.25 13.80 -28.81
CA GLN A 840 9.10 14.22 -29.63
C GLN A 840 7.84 14.45 -28.77
N PHE A 841 7.46 13.48 -27.94
CA PHE A 841 6.28 13.61 -27.08
C PHE A 841 6.44 14.64 -25.95
N ARG A 842 7.67 15.02 -25.57
CA ARG A 842 7.89 16.17 -24.67
C ARG A 842 7.57 17.49 -25.37
N ALA A 843 7.94 17.66 -26.64
CA ALA A 843 7.58 18.84 -27.42
C ALA A 843 6.05 18.94 -27.62
N GLU A 844 5.40 17.82 -27.92
CA GLU A 844 3.94 17.74 -28.15
C GLU A 844 3.07 17.80 -26.87
N SER A 845 3.68 17.93 -25.68
CA SER A 845 2.94 17.98 -24.40
C SER A 845 1.92 19.13 -24.33
N HIS A 846 2.16 20.22 -25.07
CA HIS A 846 1.24 21.35 -25.19
C HIS A 846 -0.12 20.97 -25.81
N ARG A 847 -0.20 19.87 -26.58
CA ARG A 847 -1.44 19.34 -27.19
C ARG A 847 -2.16 18.31 -26.32
N GLY A 848 -1.76 18.18 -25.05
CA GLY A 848 -2.35 17.22 -24.10
C GLY A 848 -1.72 15.84 -24.13
N TRP A 849 -0.59 15.64 -24.82
CA TRP A 849 0.16 14.39 -24.77
C TRP A 849 0.85 14.18 -23.41
N SER A 850 0.60 13.03 -22.79
CA SER A 850 1.16 12.60 -21.51
C SER A 850 2.27 11.57 -21.73
N LEU A 851 3.49 11.89 -21.30
CA LEU A 851 4.65 11.00 -21.43
C LEU A 851 4.75 10.01 -20.26
N ARG A 852 4.91 8.72 -20.56
CA ARG A 852 5.00 7.63 -19.58
C ARG A 852 5.97 6.54 -20.03
N GLY A 853 7.28 6.80 -20.03
CA GLY A 853 8.27 5.71 -20.14
C GLY A 853 8.08 4.67 -19.04
N VAL A 854 8.54 3.43 -19.24
CA VAL A 854 8.63 2.39 -18.18
C VAL A 854 9.80 2.73 -17.26
N LYS A 855 9.56 3.75 -16.44
CA LYS A 855 10.33 4.32 -15.33
C LYS A 855 9.36 5.24 -14.53
N PRO A 856 9.66 5.70 -13.31
CA PRO A 856 8.64 6.05 -12.31
C PRO A 856 7.75 7.16 -12.76
N THR A 857 8.33 8.16 -13.41
CA THR A 857 7.66 9.41 -13.74
C THR A 857 6.83 9.95 -12.55
N LEU A 858 7.53 10.03 -11.41
CA LEU A 858 7.53 11.27 -10.64
C LEU A 858 7.69 12.44 -11.63
N LYS A 859 6.84 13.46 -11.50
CA LYS A 859 6.72 14.54 -12.50
C LYS A 859 7.94 15.45 -12.50
N PHE A 860 8.43 15.82 -13.68
CA PHE A 860 9.27 17.02 -13.88
C PHE A 860 8.98 17.70 -15.23
N SER A 861 9.24 19.00 -15.29
CA SER A 861 8.97 19.88 -16.43
C SER A 861 10.23 20.68 -16.83
N SER A 862 10.69 20.49 -18.08
CA SER A 862 11.52 21.39 -18.92
C SER A 862 12.81 22.06 -18.37
N ARG A 863 13.99 21.72 -18.94
CA ARG A 863 15.13 22.61 -19.33
C ARG A 863 16.24 21.84 -20.13
N LEU A 864 17.32 22.53 -20.57
CA LEU A 864 18.18 22.26 -21.77
C LEU A 864 19.45 21.36 -21.57
N TYR A 865 20.15 21.03 -22.68
CA TYR A 865 21.38 20.19 -22.79
C TYR A 865 22.50 20.84 -23.63
N HIS A 866 23.75 20.34 -23.57
CA HIS A 866 24.91 20.80 -24.39
C HIS A 866 25.78 19.65 -24.93
N ASN A 867 26.65 19.92 -25.92
CA ASN A 867 27.60 18.94 -26.52
C ASN A 867 29.01 18.98 -25.90
N ALA A 868 29.69 17.83 -25.84
CA ALA A 868 31.09 17.65 -25.46
C ALA A 868 31.72 16.44 -26.21
N VAL A 869 33.02 16.17 -26.00
CA VAL A 869 33.74 15.00 -26.55
C VAL A 869 34.51 14.30 -25.43
N ALA A 870 34.43 12.97 -25.36
CA ALA A 870 35.06 12.16 -24.32
C ALA A 870 36.00 11.10 -24.92
N LYS A 871 37.19 10.96 -24.32
CA LYS A 871 38.22 10.00 -24.74
C LYS A 871 38.07 8.69 -23.98
N PHE A 872 37.66 7.63 -24.68
CA PHE A 872 37.53 6.29 -24.12
C PHE A 872 38.79 5.47 -24.37
N THR A 873 39.48 5.10 -23.29
CA THR A 873 40.60 4.16 -23.34
C THR A 873 40.12 2.77 -22.96
N ASN A 874 40.29 1.81 -23.86
CA ASN A 874 39.93 0.41 -23.63
C ASN A 874 41.18 -0.48 -23.76
N ILE A 875 41.20 -1.60 -23.05
CA ILE A 875 42.31 -2.55 -23.13
C ILE A 875 42.02 -3.55 -24.26
N ASP A 876 42.96 -3.70 -25.19
CA ASP A 876 42.82 -4.60 -26.33
C ASP A 876 43.03 -6.08 -25.93
N LYS A 877 42.88 -7.00 -26.89
CA LYS A 877 43.01 -8.45 -26.65
C LYS A 877 44.42 -8.90 -26.22
N LYS A 878 45.42 -8.01 -26.24
CA LYS A 878 46.81 -8.25 -25.82
C LYS A 878 47.16 -7.54 -24.51
N GLY A 879 46.20 -6.85 -23.86
CA GLY A 879 46.43 -6.17 -22.60
C GLY A 879 46.93 -4.73 -22.72
N MET A 880 46.98 -4.15 -23.92
CA MET A 880 47.47 -2.78 -24.13
C MET A 880 46.30 -1.77 -24.17
N PRO A 881 46.40 -0.60 -23.49
CA PRO A 881 45.38 0.43 -23.53
C PRO A 881 45.41 1.22 -24.86
N VAL A 882 44.27 1.32 -25.54
CA VAL A 882 44.06 2.04 -26.80
C VAL A 882 42.90 3.02 -26.62
N SER A 883 43.10 4.30 -27.00
CA SER A 883 42.13 5.38 -26.79
C SER A 883 41.46 5.87 -28.07
N TYR A 884 40.16 6.15 -28.01
CA TYR A 884 39.40 6.80 -29.09
C TYR A 884 38.43 7.86 -28.54
N ASP A 885 38.33 8.99 -29.24
CA ASP A 885 37.47 10.12 -28.88
C ASP A 885 36.06 9.96 -29.47
N THR A 886 35.02 10.20 -28.68
CA THR A 886 33.62 10.14 -29.12
C THR A 886 32.80 11.32 -28.59
N GLY A 887 31.88 11.85 -29.40
CA GLY A 887 30.98 12.92 -28.98
C GLY A 887 29.96 12.42 -27.94
N ILE A 888 29.68 13.24 -26.92
CA ILE A 888 28.67 12.99 -25.88
C ILE A 888 27.87 14.27 -25.59
N MET A 889 26.58 14.14 -25.26
CA MET A 889 25.79 15.27 -24.74
C MET A 889 25.71 15.22 -23.22
N ILE A 890 25.87 16.37 -22.58
CA ILE A 890 25.85 16.54 -21.12
C ILE A 890 24.66 17.43 -20.75
N GLY A 891 23.88 16.97 -19.77
CA GLY A 891 22.88 17.78 -19.05
C GLY A 891 23.34 18.01 -17.60
N GLU A 892 22.56 18.78 -16.84
CA GLU A 892 22.91 19.06 -15.43
C GLU A 892 22.91 17.81 -14.51
N PRO A 893 23.62 17.86 -13.36
CA PRO A 893 24.02 16.64 -12.66
C PRO A 893 22.89 16.04 -11.80
N GLY A 894 22.50 14.78 -12.07
CA GLY A 894 21.88 13.92 -11.03
C GLY A 894 20.62 13.12 -11.35
N GLU A 895 20.12 13.05 -12.59
CA GLU A 895 18.78 12.47 -12.85
C GLU A 895 18.74 11.06 -13.46
N SER A 896 18.17 10.09 -12.72
CA SER A 896 17.79 8.73 -13.19
C SER A 896 16.93 7.98 -12.13
N TYR A 897 15.72 7.49 -12.48
CA TYR A 897 14.77 6.91 -11.49
C TYR A 897 14.07 5.59 -11.98
N ILE A 898 13.44 4.76 -11.11
CA ILE A 898 12.69 3.48 -11.40
C ILE A 898 11.21 3.50 -10.90
N CYS A 899 10.23 2.96 -11.67
CA CYS A 899 8.81 2.87 -11.22
C CYS A 899 8.57 1.69 -10.29
N ILE A 900 8.11 1.96 -9.08
CA ILE A 900 7.61 0.97 -8.14
C ILE A 900 6.36 1.54 -7.44
N GLU A 901 5.50 0.70 -6.86
CA GLU A 901 4.35 1.18 -6.07
C GLU A 901 4.81 1.94 -4.81
N PRO A 902 4.02 2.89 -4.27
CA PRO A 902 4.42 3.73 -3.13
C PRO A 902 4.93 2.92 -1.93
N ASP A 903 4.26 1.81 -1.63
CA ASP A 903 4.60 0.84 -0.59
C ASP A 903 6.02 0.26 -0.77
N ILE A 904 6.48 0.10 -2.01
CA ILE A 904 7.82 -0.39 -2.35
C ILE A 904 8.81 0.78 -2.55
N GLU A 905 8.35 1.97 -2.94
CA GLU A 905 9.18 3.19 -3.01
C GLU A 905 9.78 3.52 -1.64
N LYS A 906 8.97 3.44 -0.57
CA LYS A 906 9.42 3.69 0.82
C LYS A 906 10.42 2.64 1.29
N ALA A 907 10.16 1.36 1.04
CA ALA A 907 11.10 0.26 1.26
C ALA A 907 12.46 0.50 0.54
N PHE A 908 12.39 0.94 -0.73
CA PHE A 908 13.58 1.24 -1.54
C PHE A 908 14.37 2.45 -1.00
N ARG A 909 13.69 3.53 -0.58
CA ARG A 909 14.33 4.68 0.11
C ARG A 909 15.05 4.24 1.39
N ARG A 910 14.41 3.46 2.26
CA ARG A 910 15.03 2.94 3.49
C ARG A 910 16.26 2.07 3.18
N ALA A 911 16.21 1.24 2.14
CA ALA A 911 17.34 0.40 1.74
C ALA A 911 18.57 1.24 1.35
N VAL A 912 18.38 2.31 0.57
CA VAL A 912 19.44 3.26 0.18
C VAL A 912 20.01 3.99 1.40
N VAL A 913 19.17 4.49 2.31
CA VAL A 913 19.63 5.15 3.56
C VAL A 913 20.45 4.17 4.42
N SER A 914 20.04 2.90 4.52
CA SER A 914 20.77 1.88 5.29
C SER A 914 22.15 1.51 4.71
N GLN A 915 22.44 1.88 3.46
CA GLN A 915 23.75 1.68 2.82
C GLN A 915 24.65 2.92 2.84
N LEU A 916 24.10 4.12 3.07
CA LEU A 916 24.81 5.40 2.95
C LEU A 916 24.94 6.19 4.27
N GLY A 917 24.27 5.73 5.34
CA GLY A 917 24.32 6.39 6.65
C GLY A 917 23.35 7.56 6.80
N SER A 918 23.09 7.96 8.05
CA SER A 918 22.06 8.95 8.40
C SER A 918 22.28 10.34 7.80
N ASP A 919 23.54 10.78 7.64
CA ASP A 919 23.84 12.10 7.07
C ASP A 919 23.54 12.19 5.56
N GLY A 920 23.43 11.05 4.88
CA GLY A 920 22.91 11.00 3.51
C GLY A 920 21.41 11.28 3.42
N ALA A 921 20.63 11.04 4.49
CA ALA A 921 19.17 11.05 4.47
C ALA A 921 18.56 12.44 4.22
N HIS A 922 19.23 13.51 4.64
CA HIS A 922 18.74 14.89 4.47
C HIS A 922 19.09 15.53 3.11
N GLN A 923 19.87 14.85 2.26
CA GLN A 923 20.14 15.28 0.88
C GLN A 923 19.46 14.41 -0.19
N VAL A 924 18.58 13.46 0.18
CA VAL A 924 17.89 12.57 -0.79
C VAL A 924 16.72 13.24 -1.51
N ILE A 925 17.03 14.26 -2.30
CA ILE A 925 16.25 14.66 -3.47
C ILE A 925 17.01 14.30 -4.77
N THR A 926 18.34 14.20 -4.73
CA THR A 926 19.18 13.83 -5.88
C THR A 926 20.40 12.99 -5.43
N LEU A 927 20.80 12.01 -6.24
CA LEU A 927 22.11 11.36 -6.14
C LEU A 927 22.66 11.08 -7.55
N PRO A 928 23.74 11.77 -7.98
CA PRO A 928 24.42 11.45 -9.22
C PRO A 928 25.23 10.15 -9.09
N LEU A 929 25.38 9.42 -10.21
CA LEU A 929 26.36 8.34 -10.29
C LEU A 929 27.78 8.91 -10.24
N ARG A 930 28.51 8.66 -9.15
CA ARG A 930 29.97 8.60 -9.20
C ARG A 930 30.37 7.20 -9.66
N PHE A 931 31.26 7.13 -10.64
CA PHE A 931 32.03 5.92 -10.90
C PHE A 931 33.15 5.83 -9.86
N ASP A 932 33.37 4.63 -9.30
CA ASP A 932 34.60 4.32 -8.57
C ASP A 932 35.15 2.97 -9.05
N HIS A 933 36.46 2.92 -9.21
CA HIS A 933 37.23 1.83 -9.81
C HIS A 933 38.03 1.07 -8.74
N ARG A 934 37.36 0.48 -7.75
CA ARG A 934 37.98 -0.50 -6.83
C ARG A 934 36.97 -1.54 -6.33
N SER A 935 37.15 -2.78 -6.77
CA SER A 935 36.81 -3.96 -5.96
C SER A 935 38.02 -4.90 -5.93
N LEU A 936 38.59 -5.09 -4.74
CA LEU A 936 39.50 -6.19 -4.44
C LEU A 936 39.13 -6.77 -3.07
N HIS A 937 38.34 -7.84 -3.13
CA HIS A 937 38.16 -8.92 -2.15
C HIS A 937 37.65 -8.66 -0.72
N PHE A 938 36.77 -9.59 -0.31
CA PHE A 938 36.28 -9.82 1.04
C PHE A 938 37.29 -10.64 1.88
N ILE A 939 37.19 -10.58 3.22
CA ILE A 939 37.31 -11.73 4.14
C ILE A 939 36.77 -11.33 5.55
N HIS A 940 36.74 -12.26 6.50
CA HIS A 940 35.66 -12.48 7.47
C HIS A 940 36.11 -12.36 8.97
N ARG A 941 35.18 -11.95 9.86
CA ARG A 941 35.03 -12.32 11.30
C ARG A 941 35.79 -11.55 12.41
N ASN A 942 35.00 -11.05 13.37
CA ASN A 942 35.12 -11.11 14.84
C ASN A 942 36.52 -11.18 15.49
N TRP A 943 36.85 -10.27 16.43
CA TRP A 943 36.43 -10.31 17.85
C TRP A 943 36.87 -9.04 18.63
N ASN A 944 36.21 -8.83 19.78
CA ASN A 944 36.53 -8.02 20.98
C ASN A 944 37.65 -6.96 20.93
N ALA A 945 37.27 -5.71 21.21
CA ALA A 945 38.18 -4.70 21.78
C ALA A 945 38.07 -4.68 23.31
N ILE A 946 39.11 -5.18 23.98
CA ILE A 946 39.63 -4.68 25.26
C ILE A 946 41.07 -4.26 24.86
N THR A 947 41.65 -3.13 25.22
CA THR A 947 41.81 -2.52 26.55
C THR A 947 42.18 -1.03 26.41
N LEU A 948 42.16 -0.30 27.52
CA LEU A 948 43.39 0.34 28.04
C LEU A 948 43.15 0.81 29.49
N ASP A 949 43.90 0.24 30.43
CA ASP A 949 44.57 0.97 31.52
C ASP A 949 45.44 0.00 32.37
N GLY A 950 46.58 0.50 32.86
CA GLY A 950 47.17 0.01 34.13
C GLY A 950 48.40 -0.91 34.10
N SER A 951 49.59 -0.31 33.95
CA SER A 951 50.86 -0.67 34.63
C SER A 951 51.67 -1.94 34.24
N PRO A 952 53.01 -1.97 34.48
CA PRO A 952 53.91 -3.03 34.05
C PRO A 952 54.42 -3.96 35.18
N ASP A 953 54.79 -5.20 34.83
CA ASP A 953 55.99 -5.94 35.32
C ASP A 953 55.94 -7.43 34.89
N GLY A 954 57.10 -8.11 34.81
CA GLY A 954 57.15 -9.58 34.96
C GLY A 954 57.44 -10.48 33.73
N LEU A 955 58.67 -10.41 33.20
CA LEU A 955 59.62 -11.54 32.98
C LEU A 955 59.17 -12.95 32.49
N LEU A 956 59.95 -13.48 31.51
CA LEU A 956 60.30 -14.91 31.22
C LEU A 956 59.19 -15.85 30.67
N GLU A 957 59.44 -16.86 29.82
CA GLU A 957 60.46 -17.15 28.77
C GLU A 957 59.84 -18.21 27.76
N PRO A 958 60.52 -18.96 26.85
CA PRO A 958 60.07 -19.01 25.44
C PRO A 958 59.73 -20.40 24.83
N GLY A 959 59.13 -20.39 23.62
CA GLY A 959 59.12 -21.53 22.67
C GLY A 959 57.81 -21.67 21.85
N ALA A 960 57.81 -21.98 20.55
CA ALA A 960 58.91 -22.06 19.59
C ALA A 960 58.44 -21.89 18.12
N SER A 961 59.24 -21.17 17.33
CA SER A 961 59.53 -21.36 15.89
C SER A 961 58.39 -21.53 14.85
N ASN A 962 58.16 -20.51 14.00
CA ASN A 962 58.76 -20.47 12.66
C ASN A 962 58.39 -19.20 11.85
N HIS A 963 59.40 -18.40 11.50
CA HIS A 963 59.37 -17.38 10.43
C HIS A 963 60.63 -17.57 9.57
N PRO A 964 60.57 -17.28 8.26
CA PRO A 964 61.22 -16.05 7.76
C PRO A 964 60.35 -15.35 6.66
N SER A 965 60.63 -14.13 6.19
CA SER A 965 61.85 -13.31 6.28
C SER A 965 61.55 -11.80 6.34
N LEU A 966 62.54 -11.01 6.80
CA LEU A 966 62.50 -9.55 7.03
C LEU A 966 62.26 -8.66 5.79
N ILE A 967 62.18 -9.21 4.58
CA ILE A 967 62.14 -8.44 3.32
C ILE A 967 60.86 -7.60 3.20
N GLY A 968 59.72 -8.11 3.68
CA GLY A 968 58.44 -7.40 3.61
C GLY A 968 58.36 -6.13 4.44
N LEU A 969 59.09 -6.05 5.56
CA LEU A 969 58.97 -4.93 6.50
C LEU A 969 59.75 -3.69 6.04
N LEU A 970 60.89 -3.89 5.36
CA LEU A 970 61.67 -2.81 4.74
C LEU A 970 60.93 -2.17 3.55
N ILE A 971 60.23 -2.97 2.74
CA ILE A 971 59.43 -2.46 1.61
C ILE A 971 58.25 -1.62 2.11
N LEU A 972 57.61 -2.02 3.22
CA LEU A 972 56.50 -1.26 3.80
C LEU A 972 56.96 0.09 4.37
N LEU A 973 58.12 0.15 5.02
CA LEU A 973 58.71 1.39 5.55
C LEU A 973 59.15 2.37 4.44
N MET A 974 59.70 1.88 3.33
CA MET A 974 60.06 2.74 2.19
C MET A 974 58.82 3.30 1.45
N PHE A 975 57.68 2.60 1.44
CA PHE A 975 56.46 3.10 0.79
C PHE A 975 55.70 4.18 1.59
N MET A 976 56.04 4.42 2.86
CA MET A 976 55.37 5.42 3.70
C MET A 976 55.98 6.84 3.61
N MET A 977 57.02 7.05 2.80
CA MET A 977 57.74 8.35 2.71
C MET A 977 57.70 9.02 1.32
N SER A 978 56.51 9.22 0.71
CA SER A 978 56.25 10.37 -0.19
C SER A 978 54.78 10.51 -0.62
N ALA A 979 53.96 11.23 0.16
CA ALA A 979 52.79 12.00 -0.31
C ALA A 979 52.14 12.75 0.87
N GLN A 980 52.44 14.03 1.07
CA GLN A 980 51.71 14.85 2.05
C GLN A 980 50.25 15.07 1.57
N SER A 981 49.32 14.30 2.12
CA SER A 981 47.90 14.48 1.81
C SER A 981 47.33 15.69 2.56
N PHE A 982 47.28 16.85 1.87
CA PHE A 982 46.66 18.06 2.43
C PHE A 982 45.24 17.79 2.95
N ARG A 983 44.98 18.20 4.19
CA ARG A 983 43.69 18.04 4.89
C ARG A 983 42.93 19.37 4.89
N PHE A 984 41.95 19.50 4.00
CA PHE A 984 41.13 20.71 3.90
C PHE A 984 40.01 20.75 4.93
N LEU A 985 39.72 21.94 5.43
CA LEU A 985 38.56 22.20 6.28
C LEU A 985 37.25 22.11 5.48
N THR A 986 36.18 21.63 6.10
CA THR A 986 34.82 21.66 5.54
C THR A 986 34.07 22.92 6.00
N ALA A 987 32.98 23.28 5.28
CA ALA A 987 32.12 24.39 5.69
C ALA A 987 31.52 24.18 7.09
N ALA A 988 31.17 22.93 7.44
CA ALA A 988 30.71 22.56 8.79
C ALA A 988 31.78 22.73 9.88
N GLN A 989 33.06 22.49 9.57
CA GLN A 989 34.16 22.75 10.50
C GLN A 989 34.38 24.25 10.69
N ILE A 990 34.35 25.05 9.62
CA ILE A 990 34.48 26.52 9.72
C ILE A 990 33.27 27.15 10.43
N LEU A 991 32.07 26.63 10.24
CA LEU A 991 30.89 26.97 11.04
C LEU A 991 31.13 26.74 12.54
N ARG A 992 31.59 25.55 12.92
CA ARG A 992 31.89 25.24 14.33
C ARG A 992 32.99 26.14 14.88
N LEU A 993 34.03 26.45 14.09
CA LEU A 993 35.08 27.42 14.47
C LEU A 993 34.50 28.83 14.70
N TYR A 994 33.57 29.28 13.85
CA TYR A 994 32.88 30.56 13.98
C TYR A 994 32.01 30.63 15.25
N GLU A 995 31.15 29.63 15.46
CA GLU A 995 30.26 29.54 16.62
C GLU A 995 31.02 29.46 17.94
N THR A 996 32.22 28.86 17.93
CA THR A 996 33.06 28.69 19.14
C THR A 996 33.91 29.93 19.45
N ASN A 997 34.43 30.65 18.44
CA ASN A 997 35.47 31.67 18.65
C ASN A 997 35.02 33.12 18.35
N ILE A 998 33.84 33.34 17.78
CA ILE A 998 33.42 34.68 17.30
C ILE A 998 32.05 35.07 17.87
N ILE A 999 30.93 34.60 17.31
CA ILE A 999 29.56 34.92 17.78
C ILE A 999 28.62 33.74 17.49
N ARG A 1000 27.64 33.49 18.37
CA ARG A 1000 26.52 32.54 18.14
C ARG A 1000 25.51 33.03 17.09
N ALA A 1001 25.96 33.26 15.86
CA ALA A 1001 25.13 33.64 14.71
C ALA A 1001 25.39 32.69 13.53
N ARG A 1002 24.35 32.39 12.75
CA ARG A 1002 24.50 31.57 11.53
C ARG A 1002 24.90 32.44 10.34
N PRO A 1003 25.70 31.94 9.38
CA PRO A 1003 26.01 32.69 8.15
C PRO A 1003 24.72 32.99 7.40
N THR A 1004 24.62 34.20 6.87
CA THR A 1004 23.48 34.62 6.07
C THR A 1004 23.41 33.92 4.72
N GLN A 1005 24.54 33.48 4.17
CA GLN A 1005 24.63 32.91 2.82
C GLN A 1005 25.61 31.73 2.79
N MET A 1006 25.11 30.53 3.11
CA MET A 1006 25.91 29.30 3.25
C MET A 1006 26.68 28.92 1.97
N THR A 1007 26.08 29.13 0.80
CA THR A 1007 26.67 28.84 -0.53
C THR A 1007 27.97 29.62 -0.78
N TYR A 1008 28.11 30.82 -0.22
CA TYR A 1008 29.33 31.63 -0.33
C TYR A 1008 30.47 31.13 0.58
N LEU A 1009 30.14 30.48 1.70
CA LEU A 1009 31.12 29.79 2.55
C LEU A 1009 31.59 28.49 1.90
N GLU A 1010 30.68 27.71 1.32
CA GLU A 1010 31.00 26.49 0.57
C GLU A 1010 31.92 26.79 -0.64
N SER A 1011 31.61 27.85 -1.38
CA SER A 1011 32.47 28.39 -2.45
C SER A 1011 33.87 28.74 -1.95
N ALA A 1012 33.99 29.41 -0.79
CA ALA A 1012 35.28 29.77 -0.21
C ALA A 1012 36.11 28.54 0.22
N VAL A 1013 35.45 27.52 0.78
CA VAL A 1013 36.05 26.24 1.19
C VAL A 1013 36.55 25.41 0.00
N PHE A 1014 35.84 25.44 -1.12
CA PHE A 1014 36.20 24.68 -2.32
C PHE A 1014 37.37 25.31 -3.09
N SER A 1015 37.55 26.63 -2.99
CA SER A 1015 38.62 27.36 -3.68
C SER A 1015 40.04 26.82 -3.45
N PRO A 1016 40.54 26.60 -2.21
CA PRO A 1016 41.88 26.03 -2.01
C PRO A 1016 41.99 24.58 -2.51
N GLN A 1017 40.92 23.79 -2.47
CA GLN A 1017 40.90 22.43 -3.02
C GLN A 1017 41.09 22.45 -4.55
N GLN A 1018 40.40 23.36 -5.24
CA GLN A 1018 40.59 23.60 -6.67
C GLN A 1018 42.01 24.05 -6.98
N HIS A 1019 42.56 25.04 -6.26
CA HIS A 1019 43.93 25.50 -6.50
C HIS A 1019 44.98 24.40 -6.28
N LYS A 1020 44.80 23.50 -5.29
CA LYS A 1020 45.65 22.30 -5.17
C LYS A 1020 45.51 21.36 -6.38
N ASN A 1021 44.29 21.12 -6.86
CA ASN A 1021 44.06 20.29 -8.04
C ASN A 1021 44.70 20.88 -9.32
N TYR A 1022 44.90 22.20 -9.37
CA TYR A 1022 45.67 22.90 -10.41
C TYR A 1022 47.18 23.07 -10.08
N GLY A 1023 47.71 22.31 -9.11
CA GLY A 1023 49.15 22.22 -8.83
C GLY A 1023 49.69 23.18 -7.76
N GLN A 1024 48.85 23.80 -6.93
CA GLN A 1024 49.33 24.59 -5.78
C GLN A 1024 49.65 23.71 -4.57
N GLU A 1025 50.92 23.68 -4.17
CA GLU A 1025 51.42 22.84 -3.07
C GLU A 1025 51.94 23.63 -1.85
N ASP A 1026 51.96 24.97 -1.85
CA ASP A 1026 52.33 25.73 -0.64
C ASP A 1026 51.14 25.81 0.35
N PRO A 1027 51.24 25.26 1.58
CA PRO A 1027 50.18 25.34 2.60
C PRO A 1027 49.81 26.78 2.96
N PHE A 1028 50.75 27.72 2.96
CA PHE A 1028 50.49 29.14 3.20
C PHE A 1028 49.66 29.73 2.07
N GLN A 1029 49.97 29.38 0.82
CA GLN A 1029 49.20 29.83 -0.33
C GLN A 1029 47.75 29.32 -0.29
N LEU A 1030 47.56 28.05 0.10
CA LEU A 1030 46.23 27.45 0.25
C LEU A 1030 45.46 28.06 1.43
N ALA A 1031 46.12 28.32 2.56
CA ALA A 1031 45.52 29.01 3.72
C ALA A 1031 45.07 30.44 3.36
N SER A 1032 45.90 31.19 2.63
CA SER A 1032 45.58 32.55 2.20
C SER A 1032 44.50 32.63 1.13
N ILE A 1033 44.39 31.63 0.24
CA ILE A 1033 43.26 31.51 -0.68
C ILE A 1033 41.95 31.29 0.10
N LEU A 1034 41.96 30.41 1.11
CA LEU A 1034 40.81 30.20 1.99
C LEU A 1034 40.42 31.50 2.72
N ALA A 1035 41.39 32.17 3.34
CA ALA A 1035 41.18 33.43 4.05
C ALA A 1035 40.62 34.53 3.13
N GLN A 1036 41.26 34.77 1.97
CA GLN A 1036 40.82 35.77 1.00
C GLN A 1036 39.38 35.52 0.55
N LYS A 1037 39.01 34.27 0.26
CA LYS A 1037 37.64 33.95 -0.17
C LYS A 1037 36.62 34.11 0.94
N ILE A 1038 36.94 33.77 2.19
CA ILE A 1038 36.05 34.05 3.33
C ILE A 1038 35.88 35.56 3.54
N ILE A 1039 36.93 36.36 3.38
CA ILE A 1039 36.87 37.82 3.48
C ILE A 1039 36.00 38.40 2.36
N LEU A 1040 36.29 38.09 1.10
CA LEU A 1040 35.67 38.73 -0.07
C LEU A 1040 34.28 38.20 -0.42
N ASN A 1041 33.95 36.95 -0.11
CA ASN A 1041 32.62 36.40 -0.37
C ASN A 1041 31.57 36.84 0.68
N HIS A 1042 31.99 37.45 1.81
CA HIS A 1042 31.12 37.89 2.90
C HIS A 1042 30.00 36.90 3.33
N PRO A 1043 30.30 35.61 3.63
CA PRO A 1043 29.27 34.63 4.02
C PRO A 1043 28.50 34.98 5.31
N TYR A 1044 29.07 35.82 6.18
CA TYR A 1044 28.48 36.29 7.44
C TYR A 1044 28.17 37.79 7.39
N GLN A 1045 27.15 38.27 8.13
CA GLN A 1045 26.84 39.71 8.24
C GLN A 1045 27.98 40.51 8.88
N ASP A 1046 28.59 39.98 9.94
CA ASP A 1046 29.81 40.47 10.56
C ASP A 1046 30.73 39.26 10.86
N GLY A 1047 32.00 39.51 11.13
CA GLY A 1047 32.95 38.50 11.58
C GLY A 1047 33.84 37.90 10.49
N ASN A 1048 33.54 38.09 9.20
CA ASN A 1048 34.26 37.46 8.07
C ASN A 1048 35.80 37.49 8.19
N LYS A 1049 36.39 38.64 8.54
CA LYS A 1049 37.85 38.79 8.73
C LYS A 1049 38.41 37.98 9.91
N ARG A 1050 37.62 37.84 10.99
CA ARG A 1050 37.92 36.99 12.14
C ARG A 1050 37.74 35.51 11.78
N THR A 1051 36.70 35.15 11.02
CA THR A 1051 36.46 33.77 10.55
C THR A 1051 37.61 33.30 9.66
N ALA A 1052 38.07 34.16 8.75
CA ALA A 1052 39.20 33.91 7.88
C ALA A 1052 40.49 33.60 8.67
N LEU A 1053 40.75 34.33 9.76
CA LEU A 1053 41.89 34.09 10.64
C LEU A 1053 41.81 32.72 11.33
N VAL A 1054 40.68 32.41 11.97
CA VAL A 1054 40.52 31.13 12.68
C VAL A 1054 40.59 29.95 11.70
N ALA A 1055 39.98 30.08 10.51
CA ALA A 1055 40.03 29.06 9.46
C ALA A 1055 41.45 28.88 8.86
N ALA A 1056 42.18 29.97 8.60
CA ALA A 1056 43.54 29.89 8.08
C ALA A 1056 44.52 29.33 9.12
N ASN A 1057 44.43 29.76 10.38
CA ASN A 1057 45.25 29.23 11.46
C ASN A 1057 44.99 27.72 11.65
N MET A 1058 43.73 27.29 11.69
CA MET A 1058 43.39 25.87 11.82
C MET A 1058 43.83 25.04 10.60
N PHE A 1059 43.70 25.59 9.37
CA PHE A 1059 44.22 24.91 8.18
C PHE A 1059 45.75 24.75 8.26
N LEU A 1060 46.48 25.79 8.68
CA LEU A 1060 47.94 25.69 8.85
C LEU A 1060 48.32 24.71 9.95
N GLN A 1061 47.57 24.66 11.06
CA GLN A 1061 47.82 23.72 12.18
C GLN A 1061 47.74 22.26 11.70
N LEU A 1062 46.79 21.93 10.82
CA LEU A 1062 46.67 20.61 10.21
C LEU A 1062 47.86 20.22 9.30
N HIS A 1063 48.73 21.18 8.96
CA HIS A 1063 49.92 21.01 8.13
C HIS A 1063 51.23 21.37 8.86
N GLY A 1064 51.21 21.42 10.20
CA GLY A 1064 52.42 21.60 11.02
C GLY A 1064 52.87 23.05 11.24
N TYR A 1065 52.03 24.04 10.94
CA TYR A 1065 52.34 25.46 11.13
C TYR A 1065 51.26 26.16 11.95
N GLN A 1066 51.60 27.22 12.68
CA GLN A 1066 50.64 27.98 13.48
C GLN A 1066 50.92 29.48 13.39
N LEU A 1067 49.90 30.28 13.08
CA LEU A 1067 50.00 31.74 13.08
C LEU A 1067 50.07 32.28 14.51
N ARG A 1068 49.25 31.75 15.43
CA ARG A 1068 49.37 31.98 16.87
C ARG A 1068 48.74 30.87 17.72
N LYS A 1069 49.28 30.73 18.94
CA LYS A 1069 48.87 29.74 19.97
C LYS A 1069 47.54 30.07 20.65
N ALA A 1070 47.25 31.36 20.82
CA ALA A 1070 45.95 31.89 21.19
C ALA A 1070 45.65 33.11 20.31
N LEU A 1071 44.39 33.30 19.94
CA LEU A 1071 43.93 34.32 18.99
C LEU A 1071 43.15 35.42 19.74
N PHE A 1072 43.17 36.65 19.21
CA PHE A 1072 42.42 37.81 19.72
C PHE A 1072 42.92 38.35 21.07
N ILE A 1073 44.23 38.38 21.28
CA ILE A 1073 44.89 38.90 22.50
C ILE A 1073 45.20 40.41 22.39
N SER A 1074 45.04 41.02 21.21
CA SER A 1074 45.29 42.45 20.97
C SER A 1074 46.75 42.87 21.18
N ASP A 1075 47.66 42.01 20.72
CA ASP A 1075 49.09 42.31 20.63
C ASP A 1075 49.50 42.79 19.21
N GLU A 1076 50.76 43.21 19.06
CA GLU A 1076 51.28 43.81 17.83
C GLU A 1076 51.15 42.90 16.59
N ILE A 1077 51.18 41.57 16.77
CA ILE A 1077 51.01 40.62 15.65
C ILE A 1077 49.53 40.46 15.30
N ASP A 1078 48.62 40.49 16.28
CA ASP A 1078 47.17 40.49 16.01
C ASP A 1078 46.73 41.75 15.25
N GLU A 1079 47.32 42.92 15.55
CA GLU A 1079 47.11 44.15 14.76
C GLU A 1079 47.68 44.03 13.34
N GLN A 1080 48.89 43.50 13.15
CA GLN A 1080 49.45 43.25 11.81
C GLN A 1080 48.59 42.27 10.97
N ILE A 1081 48.07 41.21 11.58
CA ILE A 1081 47.14 40.26 10.93
C ILE A 1081 45.83 40.95 10.57
N LYS A 1082 45.28 41.77 11.48
CA LYS A 1082 44.05 42.55 11.26
C LYS A 1082 44.23 43.51 10.09
N ASP A 1083 45.36 44.21 10.00
CA ASP A 1083 45.67 45.12 8.90
C ASP A 1083 45.87 44.38 7.57
N ALA A 1084 46.57 43.23 7.56
CA ALA A 1084 46.66 42.38 6.38
C ALA A 1084 45.27 41.90 5.90
N HIS A 1085 44.37 41.52 6.82
CA HIS A 1085 43.00 41.12 6.48
C HIS A 1085 42.13 42.31 6.04
N VAL A 1086 42.41 43.52 6.51
CA VAL A 1086 41.79 44.76 6.01
C VAL A 1086 42.29 45.07 4.60
N ALA A 1087 43.59 44.99 4.33
CA ALA A 1087 44.18 45.19 3.00
C ALA A 1087 43.64 44.19 1.96
N VAL A 1088 43.35 42.96 2.36
CA VAL A 1088 42.67 41.98 1.50
C VAL A 1088 41.20 42.35 1.28
N ALA A 1089 40.49 42.83 2.30
CA ALA A 1089 39.10 43.29 2.17
C ALA A 1089 38.95 44.53 1.27
N THR A 1090 39.92 45.46 1.32
CA THR A 1090 40.01 46.63 0.42
C THR A 1090 40.60 46.30 -0.95
N ARG A 1091 40.94 45.03 -1.23
CA ARG A 1091 41.59 44.54 -2.46
C ARG A 1091 42.95 45.17 -2.76
N GLN A 1092 43.62 45.72 -1.76
CA GLN A 1092 45.01 46.17 -1.85
C GLN A 1092 45.99 45.00 -1.82
N TRP A 1093 45.63 43.89 -1.16
CA TRP A 1093 46.43 42.67 -1.08
C TRP A 1093 45.73 41.47 -1.75
N ASP A 1094 46.50 40.68 -2.49
CA ASP A 1094 46.07 39.40 -3.05
C ASP A 1094 46.42 38.19 -2.13
N ALA A 1095 46.01 36.99 -2.52
CA ALA A 1095 46.30 35.78 -1.76
C ALA A 1095 47.78 35.39 -1.74
N LYS A 1096 48.62 35.86 -2.66
CA LYS A 1096 50.07 35.59 -2.66
C LYS A 1096 50.79 36.51 -1.68
N GLN A 1097 50.41 37.78 -1.63
CA GLN A 1097 50.91 38.74 -0.63
C GLN A 1097 50.51 38.30 0.78
N LEU A 1098 49.26 37.89 0.98
CA LEU A 1098 48.79 37.33 2.25
C LEU A 1098 49.54 36.03 2.63
N ALA A 1099 49.90 35.18 1.65
CA ALA A 1099 50.66 33.95 1.90
C ALA A 1099 52.10 34.22 2.34
N SER A 1100 52.78 35.17 1.68
CA SER A 1100 54.11 35.62 2.08
C SER A 1100 54.10 36.19 3.50
N PHE A 1101 53.08 36.96 3.86
CA PHE A 1101 52.90 37.50 5.21
C PHE A 1101 52.62 36.41 6.25
N TYR A 1102 51.67 35.49 5.99
CA TYR A 1102 51.44 34.34 6.87
C TYR A 1102 52.71 33.52 7.10
N LYS A 1103 53.52 33.31 6.05
CA LYS A 1103 54.79 32.58 6.12
C LYS A 1103 55.86 33.33 6.92
N SER A 1104 55.84 34.66 6.98
CA SER A 1104 56.79 35.44 7.81
C SER A 1104 56.45 35.46 9.30
N ILE A 1105 55.19 35.22 9.69
CA ILE A 1105 54.75 35.24 11.09
C ILE A 1105 54.46 33.85 11.68
N ALA A 1106 54.31 32.82 10.85
CA ALA A 1106 53.98 31.48 11.32
C ALA A 1106 55.16 30.78 12.00
N THR A 1107 54.87 30.07 13.09
CA THR A 1107 55.79 29.16 13.77
C THR A 1107 55.52 27.71 13.35
N SER A 1108 56.55 26.87 13.29
CA SER A 1108 56.36 25.41 13.22
C SER A 1108 55.73 24.90 14.51
N LEU A 1109 54.84 23.91 14.40
CA LEU A 1109 54.31 23.12 15.52
C LEU A 1109 55.26 21.99 15.91
#